data_AF-A0A0L9UV41-F1
#
_entry.id   AF-A0A0L9UV41-F1
#
_cell.length_a   1.000
_cell.length_b   1.000
_cell.length_c   1.000
_cell.angle_alpha   90.00
_cell.angle_beta   90.00
_cell.angle_gamma   90.00
#
_symmetry.space_group_name_H-M   'P 1'
#
loop_
_entity.id
_entity.type
_entity.pdbx_description
1 polymer ?
#
loop_
_entity_poly.entity_id
_entity_poly.type
_entity_poly.pdbx_seq_one_letter_code
_entity_poly.pdbx_strand_id
1 'polypeptide(L)'
;MQLQKTPTSLVFGVNGERFELTHVHPSTTLLEFLRTHTRFKSAKLGCGEGEAVFVDDIPSPPNCLHGAYIYSAKPLARVRSIKLNPELQLDRVRDVISSKDIPNGGENIGSKTVFGIEPLFAEEEARCVGERLAFVVATSCALAAHKLQRPVRIYLNRKTDMIMAGGRHPMKITYSVGFRNDGKITALKLQILVNAGIYVDISAIMPHNVVSALKKYDWGTLACDIKVCRTNHPSRSAMRGPGEVQGSFIAEAIIENVAATLSKDVDSVRSINLHTYNSLQSFYEYSHGEPNEYTLPIIWNELAVSANYDQRTKMVQEFNRINTWKKRGISRVPVVIQLMQRPTPGKVSIFSDGSVVVEVGGIEVGQGLWTKVKQMAAYALGAIQCDGIGGLLDKIRVIQSDTVSLIQGGFTAGSTTSESSCEAVRLSCNILVERLKPLKENLQKEMGSINWETLILQAYMQAVNLSASSFYVPSMSSMSYLNYGAAISEVEIDLLNGETRFLQTDIIYDCGQSLNPAVDLGQIEGAFVQGLGYFMLEQYETNLDGLVLQDGTWNYKIPTIDTIPLQFNVQILNSGHHQHRVLSSKASGEPPLLLAASIHCATRAAVKEARKQLLSWSNQEEDSIFQLEVPATMPVVKALCGLDNVERYLKWKMGRT
;
A
#
# COMPACT_ATOMS: atom_id res chain seq x y z
N MET A 1 11.12 11.50 61.78
CA MET A 1 11.37 10.18 61.16
C MET A 1 11.51 10.41 59.66
N GLN A 2 12.72 10.32 59.10
CA GLN A 2 12.92 10.47 57.66
C GLN A 2 12.46 9.19 56.95
N LEU A 3 11.48 9.30 56.06
CA LEU A 3 11.20 8.24 55.09
C LEU A 3 12.35 8.24 54.08
N GLN A 4 13.19 7.21 54.11
CA GLN A 4 14.11 6.92 53.01
C GLN A 4 13.26 6.68 51.76
N LYS A 5 13.26 7.64 50.82
CA LYS A 5 12.83 7.36 49.46
C LYS A 5 13.86 6.43 48.84
N THR A 6 13.53 5.15 48.73
CA THR A 6 14.19 4.25 47.78
C THR A 6 14.16 4.90 46.40
N PRO A 7 15.27 4.92 45.65
CA PRO A 7 15.25 5.43 44.28
C PRO A 7 14.41 4.48 43.44
N THR A 8 13.22 4.91 43.06
CA THR A 8 12.31 4.16 42.19
C THR A 8 12.87 4.16 40.77
N SER A 9 13.67 3.14 40.42
CA SER A 9 14.02 2.90 39.01
C SER A 9 12.79 2.38 38.27
N LEU A 10 12.50 2.97 37.11
CA LEU A 10 11.46 2.49 36.21
C LEU A 10 12.09 1.40 35.32
N VAL A 11 11.68 0.15 35.52
CA VAL A 11 12.17 -1.01 34.76
C VAL A 11 11.06 -1.56 33.88
N PHE A 12 11.30 -1.63 32.57
CA PHE A 12 10.34 -2.17 31.60
C PHE A 12 11.05 -2.77 30.38
N GLY A 13 10.33 -3.61 29.64
CA GLY A 13 10.82 -4.19 28.38
C GLY A 13 10.17 -3.52 27.18
N VAL A 14 10.95 -3.27 26.12
CA VAL A 14 10.46 -2.84 24.80
C VAL A 14 10.98 -3.83 23.77
N ASN A 15 10.08 -4.59 23.13
CA ASN A 15 10.43 -5.60 22.12
C ASN A 15 11.56 -6.56 22.56
N GLY A 16 11.53 -7.00 23.82
CA GLY A 16 12.52 -7.90 24.42
C GLY A 16 13.77 -7.23 25.01
N GLU A 17 14.00 -5.95 24.72
CA GLU A 17 15.11 -5.17 25.28
C GLU A 17 14.72 -4.56 26.64
N ARG A 18 15.54 -4.77 27.69
CA ARG A 18 15.28 -4.28 29.05
C ARG A 18 15.83 -2.86 29.23
N PHE A 19 14.95 -1.93 29.57
CA PHE A 19 15.31 -0.56 29.96
C PHE A 19 15.16 -0.40 31.48
N GLU A 20 16.12 0.30 32.09
CA GLU A 20 16.12 0.64 33.51
C GLU A 20 16.49 2.12 33.66
N LEU A 21 15.50 2.93 34.04
CA LEU A 21 15.64 4.39 34.12
C LEU A 21 15.65 4.82 35.58
N THR A 22 16.78 5.37 36.04
CA THR A 22 16.94 5.84 37.42
C THR A 22 16.41 7.26 37.63
N HIS A 23 16.30 8.05 36.56
CA HIS A 23 15.86 9.44 36.57
C HIS A 23 14.96 9.69 35.35
N VAL A 24 13.65 9.83 35.55
CA VAL A 24 12.68 10.14 34.50
C VAL A 24 11.85 11.35 34.95
N HIS A 25 11.63 12.31 34.05
CA HIS A 25 10.75 13.43 34.37
C HIS A 25 9.29 12.94 34.41
N PRO A 26 8.46 13.31 35.41
CA PRO A 26 7.09 12.77 35.54
C PRO A 26 6.16 13.05 34.34
N SER A 27 6.51 13.97 33.45
CA SER A 27 5.76 14.25 32.21
C SER A 27 6.25 13.47 30.99
N THR A 28 7.37 12.75 31.05
CA THR A 28 7.90 11.98 29.91
C THR A 28 6.94 10.84 29.59
N THR A 29 6.28 10.92 28.44
CA THR A 29 5.36 9.85 27.99
C THR A 29 6.16 8.62 27.56
N LEU A 30 5.53 7.43 27.62
CA LEU A 30 6.16 6.22 27.06
C LEU A 30 6.49 6.41 25.57
N LEU A 31 5.67 7.16 24.84
CA LEU A 31 5.90 7.51 23.44
C LEU A 31 7.15 8.39 23.27
N GLU A 32 7.29 9.44 24.07
CA GLU A 32 8.47 10.30 24.06
C GLU A 32 9.73 9.51 24.40
N PHE A 33 9.69 8.64 25.42
CA PHE A 33 10.78 7.72 25.75
C PHE A 33 11.16 6.83 24.57
N LEU A 34 10.20 6.13 23.97
CA LEU A 34 10.42 5.24 22.83
C LEU A 34 11.11 5.97 21.67
N ARG A 35 10.71 7.21 21.39
CA ARG A 35 11.24 8.03 20.29
C ARG A 35 12.64 8.60 20.55
N THR A 36 12.96 8.92 21.81
CA THR A 36 14.20 9.61 22.19
C THR A 36 15.30 8.66 22.63
N HIS A 37 14.95 7.59 23.35
CA HIS A 37 15.89 6.67 24.00
C HIS A 37 15.97 5.29 23.33
N THR A 38 15.15 5.02 22.30
CA THR A 38 15.22 3.76 21.55
C THR A 38 15.31 4.00 20.04
N ARG A 39 15.55 2.91 19.28
CA ARG A 39 15.51 2.92 17.81
C ARG A 39 14.09 3.11 17.24
N PHE A 40 13.03 2.96 18.03
CA PHE A 40 11.64 3.01 17.60
C PHE A 40 11.14 4.46 17.43
N LYS A 41 11.73 5.20 16.49
CA LYS A 41 11.41 6.62 16.22
C LYS A 41 10.14 6.86 15.39
N SER A 42 9.30 5.84 15.19
CA SER A 42 8.15 5.89 14.29
C SER A 42 6.82 6.08 15.02
N ALA A 43 6.31 7.31 14.91
CA ALA A 43 4.90 7.72 14.93
C ALA A 43 4.89 9.25 15.03
N LYS A 44 4.03 9.93 14.27
CA LYS A 44 3.73 11.36 14.49
C LYS A 44 3.26 11.51 15.94
N LEU A 45 3.92 12.34 16.77
CA LEU A 45 3.68 12.42 18.23
C LEU A 45 2.19 12.42 18.60
N GLY A 46 1.44 13.38 18.06
CA GLY A 46 0.00 13.49 18.30
C GLY A 46 -0.84 12.26 17.88
N CYS A 47 -0.38 11.36 17.02
CA CYS A 47 -1.13 10.12 16.72
C CYS A 47 -1.07 9.10 17.86
N GLY A 48 0.02 9.08 18.65
CA GLY A 48 0.15 8.20 19.82
C GLY A 48 -0.42 8.81 21.09
N GLU A 49 -0.51 10.15 21.15
CA GLU A 49 -1.04 10.91 22.30
C GLU A 49 -2.51 11.33 22.14
N GLY A 50 -3.10 11.14 20.95
CA GLY A 50 -4.50 11.50 20.64
C GLY A 50 -4.71 12.96 20.22
N GLU A 51 -3.65 13.76 20.13
CA GLU A 51 -3.70 15.17 19.69
C GLU A 51 -3.79 15.34 18.16
N ALA A 52 -3.59 14.27 17.38
CA ALA A 52 -3.71 14.32 15.93
C ALA A 52 -5.17 14.41 15.49
N VAL A 53 -5.62 15.63 15.20
CA VAL A 53 -6.97 15.91 14.67
C VAL A 53 -7.14 15.28 13.28
N PHE A 54 -8.00 14.26 13.17
CA PHE A 54 -8.58 13.78 11.92
C PHE A 54 -9.91 14.50 11.64
N VAL A 55 -10.57 14.17 10.52
CA VAL A 55 -11.73 14.91 10.00
C VAL A 55 -12.90 14.99 10.99
N ASP A 56 -13.15 13.94 11.78
CA ASP A 56 -14.25 13.93 12.76
C ASP A 56 -13.84 14.53 14.13
N ASP A 57 -12.54 14.66 14.42
CA ASP A 57 -12.06 15.25 15.68
C ASP A 57 -12.16 16.79 15.68
N ILE A 58 -12.35 17.40 14.49
CA ILE A 58 -12.66 18.82 14.35
C ILE A 58 -13.92 19.13 15.19
N PRO A 59 -14.00 20.22 15.98
CA PRO A 59 -15.23 20.57 16.70
C PRO A 59 -16.39 20.91 15.75
N SER A 60 -17.59 20.39 16.03
CA SER A 60 -18.81 20.78 15.32
C SER A 60 -19.30 22.17 15.74
N PRO A 61 -19.66 23.06 14.80
CA PRO A 61 -20.38 24.29 15.12
C PRO A 61 -21.72 24.00 15.83
N PRO A 62 -22.24 24.89 16.69
CA PRO A 62 -23.47 24.64 17.47
C PRO A 62 -24.72 24.33 16.63
N ASN A 63 -24.75 24.76 15.36
CA ASN A 63 -25.83 24.50 14.41
C ASN A 63 -25.47 23.43 13.37
N CYS A 64 -24.44 22.61 13.58
CA CYS A 64 -24.07 21.53 12.66
C CYS A 64 -25.19 20.48 12.53
N LEU A 65 -25.46 20.03 11.30
CA LEU A 65 -26.38 18.93 11.00
C LEU A 65 -25.61 17.63 10.77
N HIS A 66 -26.23 16.52 11.16
CA HIS A 66 -25.71 15.17 10.91
C HIS A 66 -26.59 14.44 9.89
N GLY A 67 -26.00 13.54 9.11
CA GLY A 67 -26.68 12.80 8.05
C GLY A 67 -26.22 11.35 7.95
N ALA A 68 -26.88 10.58 7.09
CA ALA A 68 -26.60 9.17 6.83
C ALA A 68 -27.00 8.80 5.38
N TYR A 69 -26.46 7.71 4.83
CA TYR A 69 -26.84 7.23 3.49
C TYR A 69 -28.16 6.46 3.51
N ILE A 70 -29.05 6.78 2.55
CA ILE A 70 -30.02 5.83 2.03
C ILE A 70 -29.43 5.28 0.73
N TYR A 71 -29.21 3.97 0.68
CA TYR A 71 -28.62 3.25 -0.44
C TYR A 71 -29.46 2.05 -0.88
N SER A 72 -29.23 1.55 -2.08
CA SER A 72 -29.97 0.42 -2.63
C SER A 72 -29.64 -0.89 -1.90
N ALA A 73 -30.68 -1.61 -1.47
CA ALA A 73 -30.61 -2.98 -0.99
C ALA A 73 -30.89 -4.02 -2.12
N LYS A 74 -30.82 -3.61 -3.39
CA LYS A 74 -31.05 -4.46 -4.56
C LYS A 74 -29.99 -4.23 -5.64
N PRO A 75 -29.56 -5.27 -6.38
CA PRO A 75 -28.51 -5.16 -7.40
C PRO A 75 -29.00 -4.43 -8.65
N LEU A 76 -30.29 -4.51 -8.96
CA LEU A 76 -30.93 -3.73 -10.02
C LEU A 76 -32.41 -3.53 -9.65
N ALA A 77 -32.88 -2.29 -9.56
CA ALA A 77 -34.26 -1.96 -9.20
C ALA A 77 -34.66 -0.55 -9.62
N ARG A 78 -35.91 -0.37 -10.08
CA ARG A 78 -36.49 0.96 -10.33
C ARG A 78 -36.99 1.59 -9.02
N VAL A 79 -36.53 2.80 -8.71
CA VAL A 79 -36.86 3.55 -7.49
C VAL A 79 -38.20 4.28 -7.69
N ARG A 80 -39.29 3.72 -7.16
CA ARG A 80 -40.63 4.34 -7.29
C ARG A 80 -40.85 5.56 -6.38
N SER A 81 -40.40 5.47 -5.13
CA SER A 81 -40.50 6.55 -4.14
C SER A 81 -39.62 6.25 -2.93
N ILE A 82 -39.04 7.28 -2.33
CA ILE A 82 -38.40 7.20 -1.01
C ILE A 82 -39.40 7.74 0.02
N LYS A 83 -39.68 6.97 1.08
CA LYS A 83 -40.58 7.37 2.18
C LYS A 83 -39.91 6.98 3.50
N LEU A 84 -39.89 7.89 4.47
CA LEU A 84 -39.48 7.58 5.83
C LEU A 84 -40.64 6.89 6.57
N ASN A 85 -40.35 6.01 7.52
CA ASN A 85 -41.36 5.49 8.45
C ASN A 85 -41.90 6.68 9.28
N PRO A 86 -43.23 6.90 9.35
CA PRO A 86 -43.82 7.91 10.24
C PRO A 86 -43.36 7.81 11.71
N GLU A 87 -43.08 6.61 12.22
CA GLU A 87 -42.55 6.43 13.58
C GLU A 87 -41.09 6.90 13.73
N LEU A 88 -40.34 6.97 12.63
CA LEU A 88 -39.00 7.57 12.57
C LEU A 88 -39.05 9.07 12.25
N GLN A 89 -40.23 9.66 12.01
CA GLN A 89 -40.43 11.12 11.98
C GLN A 89 -40.47 11.70 13.40
N LEU A 90 -39.49 11.33 14.23
CA LEU A 90 -39.12 12.09 15.42
C LEU A 90 -38.77 13.53 14.99
N ASP A 91 -39.00 14.51 15.86
CA ASP A 91 -38.68 15.95 15.69
C ASP A 91 -37.21 16.28 15.36
N ARG A 92 -36.37 15.26 15.13
CA ARG A 92 -34.93 15.33 14.88
C ARG A 92 -34.54 15.15 13.41
N VAL A 93 -35.42 14.63 12.55
CA VAL A 93 -35.13 14.47 11.11
C VAL A 93 -35.54 15.73 10.35
N ARG A 94 -34.56 16.49 9.84
CA ARG A 94 -34.81 17.79 9.19
C ARG A 94 -35.26 17.70 7.73
N ASP A 95 -34.67 16.81 6.93
CA ASP A 95 -34.88 16.75 5.47
C ASP A 95 -34.36 15.43 4.88
N VAL A 96 -34.72 15.12 3.62
CA VAL A 96 -34.16 14.05 2.79
C VAL A 96 -33.65 14.67 1.50
N ILE A 97 -32.34 14.54 1.24
CA ILE A 97 -31.65 15.14 0.08
C ILE A 97 -31.45 14.09 -1.00
N SER A 98 -31.77 14.42 -2.25
CA SER A 98 -31.80 13.53 -3.42
C SER A 98 -31.32 14.27 -4.68
N SER A 99 -31.36 13.61 -5.85
CA SER A 99 -31.11 14.26 -7.15
C SER A 99 -32.05 15.44 -7.44
N LYS A 100 -33.24 15.48 -6.83
CA LYS A 100 -34.23 16.57 -7.00
C LYS A 100 -33.83 17.87 -6.29
N ASP A 101 -32.84 17.80 -5.41
CA ASP A 101 -32.38 18.92 -4.58
C ASP A 101 -31.18 19.65 -5.18
N ILE A 102 -30.66 19.15 -6.32
CA ILE A 102 -29.59 19.77 -7.10
C ILE A 102 -30.08 21.13 -7.62
N PRO A 103 -29.34 22.24 -7.39
CA PRO A 103 -29.75 23.57 -7.83
C PRO A 103 -29.92 23.67 -9.36
N ASN A 104 -30.73 24.64 -9.81
CA ASN A 104 -30.89 24.94 -11.23
C ASN A 104 -29.53 25.21 -11.90
N GLY A 105 -29.21 24.45 -12.94
CA GLY A 105 -27.90 24.50 -13.63
C GLY A 105 -26.82 23.60 -13.04
N GLY A 106 -27.08 22.88 -11.95
CA GLY A 106 -26.23 21.81 -11.44
C GLY A 106 -26.45 20.48 -12.17
N GLU A 107 -25.43 19.63 -12.17
CA GLU A 107 -25.45 18.29 -12.74
C GLU A 107 -25.41 17.21 -11.64
N ASN A 108 -26.08 16.07 -11.85
CA ASN A 108 -26.03 14.92 -10.94
C ASN A 108 -24.69 14.17 -11.08
N ILE A 109 -23.61 14.76 -10.58
CA ILE A 109 -22.26 14.22 -10.63
C ILE A 109 -21.67 14.15 -9.20
N GLY A 110 -21.32 12.94 -8.77
CA GLY A 110 -20.65 12.68 -7.50
C GLY A 110 -19.14 12.49 -7.64
N SER A 111 -18.68 11.95 -8.77
CA SER A 111 -17.26 11.85 -9.13
C SER A 111 -17.08 12.16 -10.61
N LYS A 112 -15.96 12.82 -10.94
CA LYS A 112 -15.56 13.12 -12.32
C LYS A 112 -14.07 12.80 -12.46
N THR A 113 -13.76 11.74 -13.19
CA THR A 113 -12.39 11.32 -13.51
C THR A 113 -12.11 11.61 -14.98
N VAL A 114 -10.86 11.39 -15.43
CA VAL A 114 -10.51 11.43 -16.86
C VAL A 114 -11.16 10.30 -17.66
N PHE A 115 -11.74 9.29 -17.00
CA PHE A 115 -12.36 8.11 -17.62
C PHE A 115 -13.89 8.15 -17.65
N GLY A 116 -14.52 9.12 -16.96
CA GLY A 116 -15.96 9.28 -16.96
C GLY A 116 -16.52 10.02 -15.74
N ILE A 117 -17.84 10.01 -15.63
CA ILE A 117 -18.60 10.56 -14.51
C ILE A 117 -19.32 9.43 -13.75
N GLU A 118 -19.41 9.57 -12.44
CA GLU A 118 -20.34 8.82 -11.60
C GLU A 118 -21.43 9.76 -11.07
N PRO A 119 -22.71 9.33 -11.04
CA PRO A 119 -23.76 10.15 -10.47
C PRO A 119 -23.64 10.28 -8.95
N LEU A 120 -24.13 11.41 -8.43
CA LEU A 120 -24.18 11.69 -6.99
C LEU A 120 -25.25 10.80 -6.33
N PHE A 121 -26.41 10.70 -6.99
CA PHE A 121 -27.52 9.83 -6.61
C PHE A 121 -28.02 9.03 -7.82
N ALA A 122 -28.44 7.79 -7.58
CA ALA A 122 -29.31 7.07 -8.51
C ALA A 122 -30.64 7.82 -8.66
N GLU A 123 -31.14 7.88 -9.90
CA GLU A 123 -32.37 8.59 -10.24
C GLU A 123 -33.54 7.60 -10.32
N GLU A 124 -33.92 7.19 -11.53
CA GLU A 124 -35.00 6.22 -11.71
C GLU A 124 -34.61 4.78 -11.37
N GLU A 125 -33.32 4.44 -11.51
CA GLU A 125 -32.83 3.07 -11.38
C GLU A 125 -31.59 3.01 -10.47
N ALA A 126 -31.66 2.18 -9.44
CA ALA A 126 -30.50 1.66 -8.76
C ALA A 126 -29.97 0.45 -9.52
N ARG A 127 -28.65 0.38 -9.67
CA ARG A 127 -27.92 -0.50 -10.59
C ARG A 127 -26.82 -1.31 -9.90
N CYS A 128 -26.61 -1.11 -8.60
CA CYS A 128 -25.93 -2.04 -7.72
C CYS A 128 -26.44 -1.92 -6.27
N VAL A 129 -26.17 -2.96 -5.46
CA VAL A 129 -26.30 -2.84 -3.99
C VAL A 129 -25.31 -1.79 -3.50
N GLY A 130 -25.72 -0.97 -2.53
CA GLY A 130 -24.89 0.13 -2.03
C GLY A 130 -24.98 1.41 -2.87
N GLU A 131 -25.66 1.40 -4.03
CA GLU A 131 -25.79 2.63 -4.82
C GLU A 131 -26.60 3.69 -4.08
N ARG A 132 -26.07 4.92 -4.09
CA ARG A 132 -26.53 6.10 -3.35
C ARG A 132 -27.91 6.52 -3.85
N LEU A 133 -28.97 6.46 -3.05
CA LEU A 133 -30.32 6.89 -3.45
C LEU A 133 -30.66 8.32 -2.99
N ALA A 134 -30.35 8.65 -1.74
CA ALA A 134 -30.63 9.94 -1.11
C ALA A 134 -29.77 10.08 0.17
N PHE A 135 -29.11 11.24 0.40
CA PHE A 135 -27.95 11.32 1.31
C PHE A 135 -27.24 12.70 1.43
N VAL A 136 -26.22 12.78 2.31
CA VAL A 136 -25.43 13.90 2.84
C VAL A 136 -23.94 13.46 3.10
N VAL A 137 -22.83 14.08 2.61
CA VAL A 137 -21.46 13.49 2.31
C VAL A 137 -20.68 14.22 1.20
N ALA A 138 -19.57 14.91 1.52
CA ALA A 138 -18.69 15.66 0.63
C ALA A 138 -19.47 16.50 -0.39
N THR A 139 -19.64 16.05 -1.64
CA THR A 139 -20.49 16.70 -2.65
C THR A 139 -21.96 16.79 -2.20
N SER A 140 -22.54 15.73 -1.64
CA SER A 140 -23.86 15.76 -0.98
C SER A 140 -23.86 16.53 0.35
N CYS A 141 -22.71 16.70 0.99
CA CYS A 141 -22.59 17.50 2.22
C CYS A 141 -22.62 18.99 1.89
N ALA A 142 -21.90 19.39 0.83
CA ALA A 142 -21.97 20.71 0.23
C ALA A 142 -23.39 20.99 -0.33
N LEU A 143 -24.02 20.02 -1.00
CA LEU A 143 -25.41 20.14 -1.46
C LEU A 143 -26.38 20.36 -0.30
N ALA A 144 -26.27 19.57 0.76
CA ALA A 144 -27.11 19.73 1.95
C ALA A 144 -26.82 21.02 2.71
N ALA A 145 -25.55 21.42 2.84
CA ALA A 145 -25.16 22.70 3.44
C ALA A 145 -25.71 23.88 2.62
N HIS A 146 -25.70 23.78 1.29
CA HIS A 146 -26.28 24.76 0.37
C HIS A 146 -27.81 24.82 0.47
N LYS A 147 -28.52 23.68 0.46
CA LYS A 147 -29.99 23.65 0.63
C LYS A 147 -30.43 24.14 2.01
N LEU A 148 -29.74 23.69 3.06
CA LEU A 148 -30.17 23.87 4.45
C LEU A 148 -29.54 25.09 5.15
N GLN A 149 -28.59 25.77 4.49
CA GLN A 149 -27.84 26.96 4.96
C GLN A 149 -27.24 26.78 6.36
N ARG A 150 -26.65 25.60 6.60
CA ARG A 150 -26.04 25.19 7.88
C ARG A 150 -24.79 24.35 7.62
N PRO A 151 -23.80 24.33 8.54
CA PRO A 151 -22.72 23.34 8.51
C PRO A 151 -23.30 21.93 8.59
N VAL A 152 -22.65 20.98 7.92
CA VAL A 152 -23.10 19.60 7.85
C VAL A 152 -21.89 18.66 8.03
N ARG A 153 -22.07 17.57 8.78
CA ARG A 153 -21.06 16.54 9.09
C ARG A 153 -21.66 15.16 8.94
N ILE A 154 -20.92 14.25 8.34
CA ILE A 154 -21.30 12.84 8.28
C ILE A 154 -20.04 11.99 8.36
N TYR A 155 -20.15 10.91 9.14
CA TYR A 155 -19.21 9.81 9.15
C TYR A 155 -19.92 8.57 8.59
N LEU A 156 -19.15 7.64 8.01
CA LEU A 156 -19.68 6.33 7.64
C LEU A 156 -19.33 5.33 8.74
N ASN A 157 -20.32 4.58 9.21
CA ASN A 157 -20.01 3.37 9.97
C ASN A 157 -19.37 2.33 9.02
N ARG A 158 -18.58 1.40 9.57
CA ARG A 158 -17.80 0.44 8.76
C ARG A 158 -18.67 -0.38 7.81
N LYS A 159 -19.92 -0.70 8.18
CA LYS A 159 -20.85 -1.47 7.35
C LYS A 159 -21.28 -0.70 6.11
N THR A 160 -21.70 0.56 6.28
CA THR A 160 -22.06 1.44 5.17
C THR A 160 -20.85 1.69 4.27
N ASP A 161 -19.68 1.96 4.87
CA ASP A 161 -18.41 2.14 4.15
C ASP A 161 -18.07 0.92 3.27
N MET A 162 -18.01 -0.29 3.84
CA MET A 162 -17.66 -1.51 3.10
C MET A 162 -18.65 -1.87 2.00
N ILE A 163 -19.95 -1.60 2.20
CA ILE A 163 -20.97 -1.83 1.16
C ILE A 163 -20.80 -0.87 -0.03
N MET A 164 -20.30 0.34 0.21
CA MET A 164 -20.40 1.46 -0.74
C MET A 164 -19.08 1.89 -1.39
N ALA A 165 -17.96 1.80 -0.66
CA ALA A 165 -16.65 2.22 -1.14
C ALA A 165 -16.06 1.26 -2.20
N GLY A 166 -16.63 0.05 -2.31
CA GLY A 166 -16.17 -0.97 -3.25
C GLY A 166 -14.85 -1.60 -2.81
N GLY A 167 -13.87 -1.67 -3.72
CA GLY A 167 -12.55 -2.21 -3.41
C GLY A 167 -11.79 -2.68 -4.64
N ARG A 168 -10.79 -3.55 -4.43
CA ARG A 168 -9.95 -4.14 -5.49
C ARG A 168 -10.78 -4.96 -6.49
N HIS A 169 -10.43 -4.91 -7.77
CA HIS A 169 -11.08 -5.64 -8.86
C HIS A 169 -10.85 -7.16 -8.79
N PRO A 170 -11.92 -7.97 -8.70
CA PRO A 170 -11.86 -9.40 -9.00
C PRO A 170 -11.55 -9.63 -10.48
N MET A 171 -10.86 -10.73 -10.79
CA MET A 171 -10.48 -11.10 -12.15
C MET A 171 -10.76 -12.57 -12.44
N LYS A 172 -11.15 -12.88 -13.67
CA LYS A 172 -11.14 -14.25 -14.22
C LYS A 172 -10.08 -14.32 -15.32
N ILE A 173 -9.21 -15.32 -15.24
CA ILE A 173 -8.06 -15.48 -16.14
C ILE A 173 -8.15 -16.83 -16.85
N THR A 174 -7.98 -16.79 -18.17
CA THR A 174 -7.73 -17.96 -19.02
C THR A 174 -6.39 -17.74 -19.71
N TYR A 175 -5.53 -18.76 -19.77
CA TYR A 175 -4.22 -18.62 -20.39
C TYR A 175 -3.80 -19.86 -21.19
N SER A 176 -2.81 -19.68 -22.05
CA SER A 176 -2.08 -20.76 -22.72
C SER A 176 -0.61 -20.38 -22.75
N VAL A 177 0.26 -21.28 -22.28
CA VAL A 177 1.69 -21.04 -22.12
C VAL A 177 2.49 -22.10 -22.89
N GLY A 178 3.45 -21.66 -23.69
CA GLY A 178 4.40 -22.49 -24.40
C GLY A 178 5.76 -22.45 -23.71
N PHE A 179 6.32 -23.62 -23.40
CA PHE A 179 7.58 -23.75 -22.67
C PHE A 179 8.38 -24.95 -23.15
N ARG A 180 9.68 -24.94 -22.86
CA ARG A 180 10.63 -26.01 -23.19
C ARG A 180 10.84 -26.93 -21.98
N ASN A 181 11.35 -28.13 -22.22
CA ASN A 181 11.66 -29.12 -21.18
C ASN A 181 12.69 -28.62 -20.14
N ASP A 182 13.51 -27.62 -20.46
CA ASP A 182 14.44 -26.97 -19.53
C ASP A 182 13.71 -26.08 -18.49
N GLY A 183 12.47 -25.64 -18.76
CA GLY A 183 11.70 -24.70 -17.95
C GLY A 183 11.61 -23.29 -18.55
N LYS A 184 12.33 -23.01 -19.65
CA LYS A 184 12.28 -21.72 -20.33
C LYS A 184 10.94 -21.55 -21.05
N ILE A 185 10.23 -20.46 -20.75
CA ILE A 185 8.99 -20.09 -21.43
C ILE A 185 9.33 -19.38 -22.74
N THR A 186 8.55 -19.63 -23.77
CA THR A 186 8.73 -19.10 -25.13
C THR A 186 7.54 -18.30 -25.63
N ALA A 187 6.34 -18.56 -25.11
CA ALA A 187 5.15 -17.76 -25.38
C ALA A 187 4.13 -17.81 -24.23
N LEU A 188 3.42 -16.71 -24.01
CA LEU A 188 2.26 -16.62 -23.13
C LEU A 188 1.11 -15.86 -23.82
N LYS A 189 -0.05 -16.52 -23.92
CA LYS A 189 -1.32 -15.90 -24.34
C LYS A 189 -2.28 -15.83 -23.16
N LEU A 190 -2.82 -14.66 -22.89
CA LEU A 190 -3.74 -14.36 -21.78
C LEU A 190 -5.07 -13.79 -22.27
N GLN A 191 -6.15 -14.22 -21.62
CA GLN A 191 -7.46 -13.59 -21.65
C GLN A 191 -7.88 -13.27 -20.21
N ILE A 192 -8.12 -11.99 -19.91
CA ILE A 192 -8.44 -11.52 -18.56
C ILE A 192 -9.74 -10.74 -18.59
N LEU A 193 -10.70 -11.15 -17.75
CA LEU A 193 -11.93 -10.40 -17.49
C LEU A 193 -11.80 -9.71 -16.13
N VAL A 194 -11.81 -8.38 -16.12
CA VAL A 194 -11.67 -7.55 -14.91
C VAL A 194 -13.06 -7.03 -14.51
N ASN A 195 -13.56 -7.39 -13.34
CA ASN A 195 -14.85 -6.89 -12.86
C ASN A 195 -14.69 -5.45 -12.32
N ALA A 196 -15.27 -4.48 -13.04
CA ALA A 196 -15.23 -3.05 -12.70
C ALA A 196 -16.33 -2.61 -11.72
N GLY A 197 -17.37 -3.42 -11.53
CA GLY A 197 -18.63 -2.94 -10.97
C GLY A 197 -19.41 -2.07 -11.95
N ILE A 198 -20.22 -1.16 -11.43
CA ILE A 198 -21.24 -0.45 -12.23
C ILE A 198 -20.71 0.78 -13.00
N TYR A 199 -19.72 1.50 -12.46
CA TYR A 199 -19.06 2.63 -13.10
C TYR A 199 -17.59 2.34 -13.38
N VAL A 200 -16.96 3.18 -14.22
CA VAL A 200 -15.60 2.91 -14.70
C VAL A 200 -14.54 3.18 -13.64
N ASP A 201 -14.63 4.32 -12.94
CA ASP A 201 -13.59 4.80 -12.00
C ASP A 201 -12.16 4.61 -12.57
N ILE A 202 -11.21 4.04 -11.82
CA ILE A 202 -9.87 3.68 -12.28
C ILE A 202 -9.80 2.36 -13.07
N SER A 203 -10.92 1.67 -13.29
CA SER A 203 -10.93 0.37 -13.99
C SER A 203 -10.34 0.43 -15.40
N ALA A 204 -10.35 1.61 -16.03
CA ALA A 204 -9.75 1.85 -17.34
C ALA A 204 -8.21 1.69 -17.37
N ILE A 205 -7.49 1.91 -16.26
CA ILE A 205 -6.03 1.71 -16.19
C ILE A 205 -5.61 0.29 -15.80
N MET A 206 -6.54 -0.52 -15.31
CA MET A 206 -6.27 -1.89 -14.86
C MET A 206 -5.59 -2.78 -15.92
N PRO A 207 -5.96 -2.74 -17.22
CA PRO A 207 -5.26 -3.51 -18.25
C PRO A 207 -3.77 -3.19 -18.35
N HIS A 208 -3.41 -1.90 -18.29
CA HIS A 208 -2.02 -1.45 -18.35
C HIS A 208 -1.23 -1.96 -17.14
N ASN A 209 -1.76 -1.77 -15.94
CA ASN A 209 -1.08 -2.11 -14.69
C ASN A 209 -0.90 -3.63 -14.51
N VAL A 210 -1.93 -4.41 -14.88
CA VAL A 210 -1.84 -5.88 -14.91
C VAL A 210 -0.72 -6.34 -15.86
N VAL A 211 -0.65 -5.79 -17.08
CA VAL A 211 0.42 -6.11 -18.03
C VAL A 211 1.79 -5.67 -17.50
N SER A 212 1.92 -4.49 -16.90
CA SER A 212 3.20 -3.98 -16.39
C SER A 212 3.83 -4.91 -15.33
N ALA A 213 3.03 -5.45 -14.41
CA ALA A 213 3.50 -6.41 -13.41
C ALA A 213 3.63 -7.86 -13.92
N LEU A 214 2.85 -8.25 -14.94
CA LEU A 214 3.04 -9.53 -15.64
C LEU A 214 4.43 -9.61 -16.27
N LYS A 215 4.94 -8.51 -16.84
CA LYS A 215 6.27 -8.39 -17.47
C LYS A 215 7.47 -8.58 -16.52
N LYS A 216 7.29 -9.07 -15.29
CA LYS A 216 8.41 -9.36 -14.37
C LYS A 216 9.26 -10.58 -14.75
N TYR A 217 8.79 -11.40 -15.68
CA TYR A 217 9.51 -12.52 -16.27
C TYR A 217 9.62 -12.39 -17.80
N ASP A 218 10.68 -12.94 -18.36
CA ASP A 218 10.85 -13.08 -19.81
C ASP A 218 10.01 -14.24 -20.36
N TRP A 219 8.80 -13.90 -20.81
CA TRP A 219 7.83 -14.80 -21.43
C TRP A 219 8.15 -15.15 -22.89
N GLY A 220 9.20 -14.58 -23.49
CA GLY A 220 9.36 -14.58 -24.95
C GLY A 220 8.23 -13.79 -25.63
N THR A 221 7.34 -14.48 -26.35
CA THR A 221 6.19 -13.83 -27.02
C THR A 221 5.01 -13.66 -26.06
N LEU A 222 4.68 -12.41 -25.69
CA LEU A 222 3.54 -12.08 -24.82
C LEU A 222 2.35 -11.51 -25.62
N ALA A 223 1.16 -12.09 -25.43
CA ALA A 223 -0.10 -11.59 -26.00
C ALA A 223 -1.22 -11.56 -24.94
N CYS A 224 -1.89 -10.41 -24.76
CA CYS A 224 -2.93 -10.22 -23.75
C CYS A 224 -4.21 -9.62 -24.38
N ASP A 225 -5.36 -10.23 -24.12
CA ASP A 225 -6.71 -9.68 -24.35
C ASP A 225 -7.34 -9.41 -22.97
N ILE A 226 -7.54 -8.15 -22.61
CA ILE A 226 -8.05 -7.75 -21.29
C ILE A 226 -9.33 -6.93 -21.45
N LYS A 227 -10.41 -7.39 -20.83
CA LYS A 227 -11.74 -6.78 -20.94
C LYS A 227 -12.17 -6.26 -19.57
N VAL A 228 -12.51 -4.97 -19.53
CA VAL A 228 -13.08 -4.31 -18.35
C VAL A 228 -14.59 -4.52 -18.37
N CYS A 229 -15.09 -5.35 -17.47
CA CYS A 229 -16.47 -5.81 -17.43
C CYS A 229 -17.31 -4.97 -16.46
N ARG A 230 -18.31 -4.26 -17.01
CA ARG A 230 -19.36 -3.60 -16.24
C ARG A 230 -20.30 -4.65 -15.64
N THR A 231 -20.63 -4.55 -14.35
CA THR A 231 -21.54 -5.46 -13.64
C THR A 231 -22.41 -4.72 -12.63
N ASN A 232 -23.44 -5.37 -12.09
CA ASN A 232 -24.33 -4.80 -11.06
C ASN A 232 -23.75 -4.85 -9.62
N HIS A 233 -22.44 -4.75 -9.49
CA HIS A 233 -21.72 -4.65 -8.21
C HIS A 233 -21.32 -3.19 -7.92
N PRO A 234 -21.02 -2.83 -6.66
CA PRO A 234 -20.31 -1.58 -6.34
C PRO A 234 -19.09 -1.37 -7.25
N SER A 235 -18.87 -0.13 -7.69
CA SER A 235 -17.69 0.27 -8.47
C SER A 235 -16.41 -0.21 -7.78
N ARG A 236 -15.45 -0.69 -8.56
CA ARG A 236 -14.12 -1.08 -8.08
C ARG A 236 -13.14 0.06 -8.32
N SER A 237 -12.29 0.31 -7.34
CA SER A 237 -11.42 1.49 -7.27
C SER A 237 -10.00 1.11 -6.84
N ALA A 238 -9.14 2.11 -6.63
CA ALA A 238 -7.73 1.91 -6.34
C ALA A 238 -7.52 1.28 -4.96
N MET A 239 -6.81 0.16 -4.93
CA MET A 239 -6.32 -0.50 -3.73
C MET A 239 -4.83 -0.81 -3.98
N ARG A 240 -3.95 -0.42 -3.05
CA ARG A 240 -2.47 -0.40 -3.15
C ARG A 240 -1.90 -1.44 -4.14
N GLY A 241 -1.28 -0.98 -5.22
CA GLY A 241 -0.96 -1.83 -6.38
C GLY A 241 -2.23 -2.22 -7.17
N PRO A 242 -2.97 -1.25 -7.73
CA PRO A 242 -4.20 -1.46 -8.49
C PRO A 242 -3.92 -2.15 -9.84
N GLY A 243 -3.99 -3.48 -9.85
CA GLY A 243 -3.75 -4.33 -11.01
C GLY A 243 -2.39 -5.01 -10.97
N GLU A 244 -1.38 -4.37 -10.38
CA GLU A 244 -0.02 -4.91 -10.31
C GLU A 244 0.07 -6.15 -9.41
N VAL A 245 -0.65 -6.20 -8.28
CA VAL A 245 -0.69 -7.42 -7.45
C VAL A 245 -1.38 -8.57 -8.16
N GLN A 246 -2.47 -8.29 -8.89
CA GLN A 246 -3.15 -9.31 -9.68
C GLN A 246 -2.25 -9.82 -10.83
N GLY A 247 -1.59 -8.91 -11.56
CA GLY A 247 -0.63 -9.27 -12.62
C GLY A 247 0.56 -10.08 -12.10
N SER A 248 1.16 -9.67 -10.98
CA SER A 248 2.24 -10.40 -10.31
C SER A 248 1.81 -11.80 -9.86
N PHE A 249 0.58 -11.94 -9.33
CA PHE A 249 0.03 -13.23 -8.93
C PHE A 249 -0.22 -14.16 -10.13
N ILE A 250 -0.80 -13.64 -11.23
CA ILE A 250 -1.04 -14.42 -12.45
C ILE A 250 0.29 -14.97 -12.99
N ALA A 251 1.34 -14.14 -12.99
CA ALA A 251 2.70 -14.56 -13.36
C ALA A 251 3.20 -15.73 -12.48
N GLU A 252 3.05 -15.65 -11.15
CA GLU A 252 3.45 -16.73 -10.24
C GLU A 252 2.63 -18.02 -10.47
N ALA A 253 1.31 -17.92 -10.60
CA ALA A 253 0.44 -19.07 -10.82
C ALA A 253 0.79 -19.83 -12.11
N ILE A 254 1.17 -19.11 -13.18
CA ILE A 254 1.63 -19.71 -14.43
C ILE A 254 2.97 -20.42 -14.26
N ILE A 255 3.95 -19.77 -13.62
CA ILE A 255 5.28 -20.36 -13.35
C ILE A 255 5.16 -21.62 -12.48
N GLU A 256 4.36 -21.57 -11.42
CA GLU A 256 4.05 -22.71 -10.55
C GLU A 256 3.38 -23.87 -11.31
N ASN A 257 2.50 -23.58 -12.27
CA ASN A 257 1.86 -24.60 -13.11
C ASN A 257 2.84 -25.20 -14.15
N VAL A 258 3.74 -24.41 -14.74
CA VAL A 258 4.82 -24.90 -15.63
C VAL A 258 5.78 -25.81 -14.85
N ALA A 259 6.20 -25.39 -13.65
CA ALA A 259 7.06 -26.19 -12.78
C ALA A 259 6.40 -27.50 -12.35
N ALA A 260 5.11 -27.47 -11.99
CA ALA A 260 4.33 -28.68 -11.71
C ALA A 260 4.26 -29.63 -12.91
N THR A 261 3.94 -29.12 -14.10
CA THR A 261 3.82 -29.91 -15.34
C THR A 261 5.15 -30.58 -15.71
N LEU A 262 6.27 -29.88 -15.54
CA LEU A 262 7.61 -30.42 -15.80
C LEU A 262 8.17 -31.27 -14.64
N SER A 263 7.44 -31.42 -13.53
CA SER A 263 7.93 -32.02 -12.27
C SER A 263 9.27 -31.43 -11.79
N LYS A 264 9.44 -30.12 -11.97
CA LYS A 264 10.64 -29.36 -11.61
C LYS A 264 10.48 -28.58 -10.32
N ASP A 265 11.62 -28.22 -9.74
CA ASP A 265 11.69 -27.18 -8.73
C ASP A 265 11.26 -25.83 -9.32
N VAL A 266 10.39 -25.11 -8.62
CA VAL A 266 9.80 -23.86 -9.13
C VAL A 266 10.78 -22.70 -9.12
N ASP A 267 11.74 -22.67 -8.17
CA ASP A 267 12.74 -21.61 -8.12
C ASP A 267 13.72 -21.70 -9.31
N SER A 268 14.03 -22.92 -9.77
CA SER A 268 14.76 -23.14 -11.03
C SER A 268 14.00 -22.60 -12.26
N VAL A 269 12.67 -22.75 -12.29
CA VAL A 269 11.80 -22.22 -13.36
C VAL A 269 11.64 -20.70 -13.27
N ARG A 270 11.60 -20.11 -12.07
CA ARG A 270 11.70 -18.65 -11.91
C ARG A 270 13.03 -18.14 -12.44
N SER A 271 14.14 -18.74 -11.98
CA SER A 271 15.50 -18.29 -12.28
C SER A 271 15.83 -18.29 -13.79
N ILE A 272 15.42 -19.31 -14.55
CA ILE A 272 15.62 -19.35 -16.02
C ILE A 272 14.72 -18.37 -16.81
N ASN A 273 13.66 -17.85 -16.17
CA ASN A 273 12.73 -16.88 -16.76
C ASN A 273 12.90 -15.46 -16.18
N LEU A 274 13.86 -15.22 -15.28
CA LEU A 274 14.28 -13.86 -14.93
C LEU A 274 14.86 -13.17 -16.17
N HIS A 275 14.67 -11.86 -16.27
CA HIS A 275 15.21 -11.10 -17.39
C HIS A 275 16.74 -11.08 -17.37
N THR A 276 17.34 -11.29 -18.54
CA THR A 276 18.64 -10.66 -18.87
C THR A 276 18.41 -9.17 -19.13
N TYR A 277 19.43 -8.31 -18.97
CA TYR A 277 19.28 -6.89 -19.24
C TYR A 277 18.76 -6.60 -20.67
N ASN A 278 19.24 -7.33 -21.68
CA ASN A 278 18.75 -7.21 -23.06
C ASN A 278 17.25 -7.52 -23.18
N SER A 279 16.77 -8.60 -22.52
CA SER A 279 15.34 -8.92 -22.50
C SER A 279 14.52 -7.90 -21.70
N LEU A 280 15.09 -7.33 -20.62
CA LEU A 280 14.44 -6.27 -19.83
C LEU A 280 14.22 -5.03 -20.69
N GLN A 281 15.23 -4.62 -21.45
CA GLN A 281 15.15 -3.50 -22.40
C GLN A 281 14.04 -3.72 -23.44
N SER A 282 13.93 -4.92 -24.02
CA SER A 282 12.84 -5.24 -24.98
C SER A 282 11.45 -5.21 -24.35
N PHE A 283 11.31 -5.50 -23.05
CA PHE A 283 10.02 -5.50 -22.35
C PHE A 283 9.64 -4.12 -21.77
N TYR A 284 10.63 -3.26 -21.48
CA TYR A 284 10.47 -1.98 -20.77
C TYR A 284 11.22 -0.83 -21.46
N GLU A 285 10.90 -0.58 -22.73
CA GLU A 285 11.55 0.34 -23.68
C GLU A 285 12.00 1.70 -23.11
N TYR A 286 11.25 2.32 -22.19
CA TYR A 286 11.53 3.65 -21.64
C TYR A 286 11.85 3.67 -20.13
N SER A 287 11.93 2.51 -19.47
CA SER A 287 12.04 2.45 -17.99
C SER A 287 13.13 1.50 -17.48
N HIS A 288 13.83 0.79 -18.39
CA HIS A 288 14.82 -0.23 -18.04
C HIS A 288 16.02 0.30 -17.22
N GLY A 289 16.31 1.61 -17.28
CA GLY A 289 17.47 2.23 -16.63
C GLY A 289 18.79 1.84 -17.32
N GLU A 290 19.93 2.13 -16.70
CA GLU A 290 21.23 1.63 -17.15
C GLU A 290 21.50 0.19 -16.66
N PRO A 291 22.47 -0.57 -17.23
CA PRO A 291 22.73 -1.97 -16.85
C PRO A 291 23.02 -2.20 -15.36
N ASN A 292 23.64 -1.21 -14.70
CA ASN A 292 23.92 -1.22 -13.26
C ASN A 292 22.70 -0.89 -12.39
N GLU A 293 21.61 -0.37 -12.96
CA GLU A 293 20.36 -0.11 -12.26
C GLU A 293 19.48 -1.36 -12.12
N TYR A 294 19.74 -2.41 -12.89
CA TYR A 294 19.03 -3.69 -12.82
C TYR A 294 19.53 -4.54 -11.64
N THR A 295 19.07 -4.19 -10.43
CA THR A 295 19.53 -4.78 -9.17
C THR A 295 18.93 -6.15 -8.85
N LEU A 296 17.86 -6.58 -9.53
CA LEU A 296 17.15 -7.83 -9.23
C LEU A 296 18.04 -9.08 -9.17
N PRO A 297 19.01 -9.32 -10.08
CA PRO A 297 19.85 -10.52 -10.00
C PRO A 297 20.75 -10.55 -8.75
N ILE A 298 21.21 -9.38 -8.29
CA ILE A 298 22.02 -9.25 -7.07
C ILE A 298 21.12 -9.52 -5.86
N ILE A 299 19.97 -8.86 -5.79
CA ILE A 299 18.95 -9.06 -4.75
C ILE A 299 18.54 -10.54 -4.63
N TRP A 300 18.29 -11.20 -5.77
CA TRP A 300 17.90 -12.61 -5.83
C TRP A 300 18.95 -13.51 -5.18
N ASN A 301 20.23 -13.33 -5.55
CA ASN A 301 21.34 -14.13 -5.04
C ASN A 301 21.67 -13.81 -3.57
N GLU A 302 21.74 -12.53 -3.21
CA GLU A 302 22.01 -12.09 -1.84
C GLU A 302 20.94 -12.62 -0.87
N LEU A 303 19.66 -12.55 -1.26
CA LEU A 303 18.55 -13.03 -0.44
C LEU A 303 18.60 -14.55 -0.21
N ALA A 304 18.99 -15.35 -1.21
CA ALA A 304 19.14 -16.80 -1.01
C ALA A 304 20.24 -17.15 0.00
N VAL A 305 21.36 -16.40 -0.02
CA VAL A 305 22.47 -16.59 0.91
C VAL A 305 22.09 -16.09 2.31
N SER A 306 21.64 -14.85 2.45
CA SER A 306 21.36 -14.23 3.76
C SER A 306 20.23 -14.90 4.51
N ALA A 307 19.19 -15.38 3.81
CA ALA A 307 18.06 -16.11 4.40
C ALA A 307 18.29 -17.63 4.53
N ASN A 308 19.47 -18.14 4.15
CA ASN A 308 19.83 -19.57 4.15
C ASN A 308 18.83 -20.46 3.36
N TYR A 309 18.41 -20.02 2.18
CA TYR A 309 17.31 -20.62 1.39
C TYR A 309 17.52 -22.11 1.09
N ASP A 310 18.70 -22.50 0.61
CA ASP A 310 19.00 -23.89 0.25
C ASP A 310 19.01 -24.82 1.47
N GLN A 311 19.48 -24.33 2.62
CA GLN A 311 19.49 -25.07 3.87
C GLN A 311 18.06 -25.25 4.40
N ARG A 312 17.26 -24.17 4.42
CA ARG A 312 15.87 -24.22 4.85
C ARG A 312 15.01 -25.09 3.93
N THR A 313 15.26 -25.08 2.62
CA THR A 313 14.60 -25.98 1.66
C THR A 313 14.84 -27.45 2.01
N LYS A 314 16.08 -27.83 2.37
CA LYS A 314 16.39 -29.19 2.85
C LYS A 314 15.72 -29.49 4.20
N MET A 315 15.68 -28.53 5.13
CA MET A 315 14.98 -28.68 6.41
C MET A 315 13.47 -28.86 6.24
N VAL A 316 12.85 -28.14 5.30
CA VAL A 316 11.42 -28.28 4.94
C VAL A 316 11.14 -29.66 4.33
N GLN A 317 12.01 -30.15 3.44
CA GLN A 317 11.90 -31.50 2.89
C GLN A 317 11.97 -32.58 3.98
N GLU A 318 12.94 -32.49 4.90
CA GLU A 318 13.07 -33.43 6.01
C GLU A 318 11.89 -33.33 7.00
N PHE A 319 11.46 -32.12 7.34
CA PHE A 319 10.25 -31.89 8.14
C PHE A 319 9.03 -32.57 7.52
N ASN A 320 8.85 -32.43 6.20
CA ASN A 320 7.74 -33.04 5.46
C ASN A 320 7.84 -34.57 5.37
N ARG A 321 9.05 -35.13 5.44
CA ARG A 321 9.27 -36.58 5.48
C ARG A 321 8.89 -37.20 6.82
N ILE A 322 9.17 -36.51 7.93
CA ILE A 322 8.94 -37.04 9.29
C ILE A 322 7.58 -36.67 9.90
N ASN A 323 6.96 -35.56 9.48
CA ASN A 323 5.68 -35.10 10.04
C ASN A 323 4.49 -35.59 9.21
N THR A 324 3.57 -36.33 9.84
CA THR A 324 2.33 -36.79 9.20
C THR A 324 1.28 -35.70 9.08
N TRP A 325 0.97 -35.00 10.18
CA TRP A 325 -0.18 -34.08 10.27
C TRP A 325 0.16 -32.62 10.00
N LYS A 326 1.42 -32.33 9.69
CA LYS A 326 1.92 -30.98 9.41
C LYS A 326 2.81 -31.00 8.18
N LYS A 327 2.66 -29.99 7.32
CA LYS A 327 3.54 -29.80 6.15
C LYS A 327 4.04 -28.37 6.11
N ARG A 328 5.32 -28.22 5.80
CA ARG A 328 5.93 -26.94 5.51
C ARG A 328 6.09 -26.72 4.02
N GLY A 329 6.15 -25.46 3.64
CA GLY A 329 6.48 -25.04 2.30
C GLY A 329 7.29 -23.77 2.37
N ILE A 330 8.21 -23.60 1.42
CA ILE A 330 9.05 -22.42 1.27
C ILE A 330 9.02 -22.00 -0.19
N SER A 331 9.02 -20.70 -0.46
CA SER A 331 9.03 -20.18 -1.83
C SER A 331 9.68 -18.80 -1.89
N ARG A 332 10.48 -18.57 -2.94
CA ARG A 332 11.12 -17.30 -3.27
C ARG A 332 10.44 -16.67 -4.48
N VAL A 333 10.07 -15.38 -4.38
CA VAL A 333 9.32 -14.65 -5.41
C VAL A 333 9.96 -13.27 -5.67
N PRO A 334 10.17 -12.87 -6.93
CA PRO A 334 10.68 -11.55 -7.30
C PRO A 334 9.54 -10.53 -7.50
N VAL A 335 9.88 -9.25 -7.37
CA VAL A 335 9.07 -8.13 -7.90
C VAL A 335 9.89 -7.31 -8.90
N VAL A 336 9.25 -7.02 -10.03
CA VAL A 336 9.59 -5.94 -10.95
C VAL A 336 8.30 -5.14 -11.12
N ILE A 337 8.38 -3.83 -10.97
CA ILE A 337 7.22 -2.94 -11.15
C ILE A 337 7.69 -1.59 -11.69
N GLN A 338 6.95 -1.10 -12.67
CA GLN A 338 7.17 0.19 -13.33
C GLN A 338 6.36 1.26 -12.62
N LEU A 339 7.02 2.31 -12.14
CA LEU A 339 6.39 3.46 -11.52
C LEU A 339 6.57 4.69 -12.40
N MET A 340 5.62 5.63 -12.29
CA MET A 340 5.62 6.89 -13.04
C MET A 340 5.57 8.09 -12.08
N GLN A 341 6.49 9.03 -12.25
CA GLN A 341 6.47 10.32 -11.53
C GLN A 341 5.53 11.30 -12.22
N ARG A 342 4.89 12.20 -11.46
CA ARG A 342 3.91 13.16 -11.97
C ARG A 342 4.35 14.60 -11.71
N PRO A 343 4.05 15.54 -12.63
CA PRO A 343 4.24 16.96 -12.36
C PRO A 343 3.54 17.37 -11.06
N THR A 344 4.23 18.13 -10.20
CA THR A 344 3.79 18.40 -8.81
C THR A 344 4.15 19.83 -8.40
N PRO A 345 3.20 20.63 -7.87
CA PRO A 345 3.50 21.94 -7.30
C PRO A 345 4.04 21.83 -5.86
N GLY A 346 4.91 22.77 -5.49
CA GLY A 346 5.38 22.96 -4.13
C GLY A 346 5.67 24.44 -3.87
N LYS A 347 5.59 24.86 -2.60
CA LYS A 347 5.84 26.24 -2.18
C LYS A 347 6.47 26.25 -0.79
N VAL A 348 7.38 27.21 -0.59
CA VAL A 348 8.12 27.42 0.65
C VAL A 348 8.12 28.92 0.96
N SER A 349 7.79 29.27 2.19
CA SER A 349 7.76 30.67 2.67
C SER A 349 8.48 30.75 4.01
N ILE A 350 9.38 31.72 4.15
CA ILE A 350 10.10 32.00 5.39
C ILE A 350 9.54 33.29 6.00
N PHE A 351 9.11 33.24 7.26
CA PHE A 351 8.63 34.40 8.01
C PHE A 351 9.81 35.19 8.59
N SER A 352 9.56 36.45 8.97
CA SER A 352 10.60 37.35 9.52
C SER A 352 11.21 36.89 10.85
N ASP A 353 10.60 35.93 11.54
CA ASP A 353 11.13 35.27 12.74
C ASP A 353 12.03 34.05 12.43
N GLY A 354 12.21 33.73 11.15
CA GLY A 354 12.95 32.56 10.69
C GLY A 354 12.15 31.25 10.71
N SER A 355 10.86 31.25 11.07
CA SER A 355 10.01 30.07 10.89
C SER A 355 9.73 29.83 9.40
N VAL A 356 9.56 28.57 9.01
CA VAL A 356 9.41 28.16 7.60
C VAL A 356 8.12 27.36 7.44
N VAL A 357 7.26 27.79 6.51
CA VAL A 357 6.07 27.04 6.10
C VAL A 357 6.29 26.43 4.73
N VAL A 358 5.88 25.17 4.59
CA VAL A 358 5.98 24.38 3.37
C VAL A 358 4.59 23.88 2.98
N GLU A 359 4.25 24.02 1.70
CA GLU A 359 2.97 23.66 1.11
C GLU A 359 3.21 22.71 -0.07
N VAL A 360 2.49 21.59 -0.10
CA VAL A 360 2.52 20.58 -1.16
C VAL A 360 1.12 20.04 -1.42
N GLY A 361 0.86 19.60 -2.65
CA GLY A 361 -0.41 18.93 -3.00
C GLY A 361 -0.53 17.49 -2.46
N GLY A 362 0.60 16.92 -2.02
CA GLY A 362 0.64 15.59 -1.41
C GLY A 362 -0.06 15.55 -0.05
N ILE A 363 -0.99 14.61 0.10
CA ILE A 363 -1.77 14.39 1.31
C ILE A 363 -1.09 13.33 2.19
N GLU A 364 -0.96 13.62 3.48
CA GLU A 364 -0.46 12.64 4.46
C GLU A 364 -1.58 11.64 4.83
N VAL A 365 -1.37 10.37 4.48
CA VAL A 365 -2.25 9.23 4.78
C VAL A 365 -1.52 8.14 5.56
N GLY A 366 -0.41 8.48 6.22
CA GLY A 366 0.42 7.58 7.02
C GLY A 366 1.69 7.08 6.31
N GLN A 367 1.91 7.51 5.06
CA GLN A 367 3.10 7.18 4.27
C GLN A 367 4.33 8.07 4.58
N GLY A 368 4.21 9.03 5.49
CA GLY A 368 5.29 9.91 5.93
C GLY A 368 5.70 10.94 4.87
N LEU A 369 4.79 11.31 3.97
CA LEU A 369 5.05 12.27 2.90
C LEU A 369 5.46 13.64 3.46
N TRP A 370 4.72 14.15 4.45
CA TRP A 370 5.04 15.44 5.07
C TRP A 370 6.34 15.38 5.89
N THR A 371 6.69 14.19 6.41
CA THR A 371 7.99 13.97 7.08
C THR A 371 9.14 14.09 6.08
N LYS A 372 9.06 13.39 4.95
CA LYS A 372 10.07 13.46 3.87
C LYS A 372 10.18 14.88 3.28
N VAL A 373 9.05 15.56 3.05
CA VAL A 373 9.02 16.96 2.58
C VAL A 373 9.68 17.91 3.59
N LYS A 374 9.39 17.77 4.89
CA LYS A 374 10.03 18.55 5.96
C LYS A 374 11.55 18.33 6.01
N GLN A 375 12.00 17.08 5.86
CA GLN A 375 13.42 16.74 5.78
C GLN A 375 14.08 17.34 4.52
N MET A 376 13.41 17.29 3.37
CA MET A 376 13.91 17.87 2.12
C MET A 376 14.05 19.39 2.18
N ALA A 377 13.07 20.08 2.80
CA ALA A 377 13.17 21.52 3.02
C ALA A 377 14.38 21.89 3.90
N ALA A 378 14.61 21.14 5.00
CA ALA A 378 15.76 21.34 5.88
C ALA A 378 17.09 21.08 5.16
N TYR A 379 17.16 20.00 4.37
CA TYR A 379 18.32 19.64 3.56
C TYR A 379 18.67 20.74 2.54
N ALA A 380 17.68 21.22 1.79
CA ALA A 380 17.89 22.20 0.72
C ALA A 380 18.25 23.59 1.27
N LEU A 381 17.52 24.09 2.28
CA LEU A 381 17.84 25.37 2.94
C LEU A 381 19.17 25.31 3.72
N GLY A 382 19.59 24.12 4.15
CA GLY A 382 20.90 23.89 4.78
C GLY A 382 22.09 24.33 3.92
N ALA A 383 21.93 24.39 2.59
CA ALA A 383 22.95 24.86 1.65
C ALA A 383 23.34 26.35 1.80
N ILE A 384 22.58 27.14 2.59
CA ILE A 384 22.91 28.52 2.97
C ILE A 384 24.06 28.56 4.01
N GLN A 385 24.27 27.48 4.76
CA GLN A 385 25.39 27.32 5.71
C GLN A 385 25.45 28.43 6.77
N CYS A 386 24.31 28.78 7.37
CA CYS A 386 24.25 29.62 8.58
C CYS A 386 24.79 28.88 9.80
N ASP A 387 25.32 29.64 10.75
CA ASP A 387 25.76 29.12 12.03
C ASP A 387 24.55 28.70 12.89
N GLY A 388 24.67 27.61 13.65
CA GLY A 388 23.59 27.11 14.50
C GLY A 388 22.46 26.36 13.78
N ILE A 389 22.63 25.95 12.52
CA ILE A 389 21.62 25.26 11.68
C ILE A 389 21.02 23.97 12.28
N GLY A 390 21.58 23.41 13.36
CA GLY A 390 21.13 22.17 14.00
C GLY A 390 19.66 22.12 14.43
N GLY A 391 18.98 23.27 14.55
CA GLY A 391 17.54 23.37 14.84
C GLY A 391 16.64 23.75 13.66
N LEU A 392 17.14 23.82 12.42
CA LEU A 392 16.35 24.26 11.26
C LEU A 392 15.14 23.35 10.98
N LEU A 393 15.27 22.05 11.27
CA LEU A 393 14.17 21.09 11.12
C LEU A 393 12.97 21.48 12.00
N ASP A 394 13.19 21.96 13.22
CA ASP A 394 12.10 22.31 14.14
C ASP A 394 11.40 23.61 13.76
N LYS A 395 12.09 24.50 13.03
CA LYS A 395 11.54 25.74 12.45
C LYS A 395 10.65 25.48 11.23
N ILE A 396 10.71 24.29 10.63
CA ILE A 396 9.93 23.95 9.43
C ILE A 396 8.61 23.27 9.80
N ARG A 397 7.49 23.83 9.29
CA ARG A 397 6.16 23.24 9.37
C ARG A 397 5.61 22.99 7.97
N VAL A 398 5.30 21.73 7.67
CA VAL A 398 4.41 21.41 6.54
C VAL A 398 2.98 21.65 7.01
N ILE A 399 2.22 22.45 6.27
CA ILE A 399 0.82 22.73 6.59
C ILE A 399 -0.13 21.85 5.77
N GLN A 400 -1.39 21.80 6.19
CA GLN A 400 -2.43 21.07 5.46
C GLN A 400 -2.61 21.67 4.05
N SER A 401 -2.74 20.81 3.04
CA SER A 401 -2.99 21.22 1.67
C SER A 401 -4.35 21.92 1.54
N ASP A 402 -4.35 23.11 0.96
CA ASP A 402 -5.54 23.89 0.61
C ASP A 402 -5.49 24.24 -0.89
N THR A 403 -6.60 24.02 -1.60
CA THR A 403 -6.72 24.30 -3.03
C THR A 403 -6.69 25.80 -3.35
N VAL A 404 -6.93 26.67 -2.36
CA VAL A 404 -6.78 28.13 -2.49
C VAL A 404 -5.30 28.54 -2.36
N SER A 405 -4.53 27.89 -1.48
CA SER A 405 -3.14 28.26 -1.22
C SER A 405 -2.15 27.64 -2.20
N LEU A 406 -2.45 26.43 -2.69
CA LEU A 406 -1.67 25.71 -3.70
C LEU A 406 -2.60 25.09 -4.76
N ILE A 407 -2.81 25.83 -5.84
CA ILE A 407 -3.60 25.38 -6.99
C ILE A 407 -2.99 24.13 -7.64
N GLN A 408 -3.84 23.30 -8.26
CA GLN A 408 -3.43 22.12 -9.04
C GLN A 408 -2.57 21.09 -8.26
N GLY A 409 -2.76 20.97 -6.94
CA GLY A 409 -2.07 19.99 -6.09
C GLY A 409 -2.19 18.52 -6.49
N GLY A 410 -3.14 18.17 -7.36
CA GLY A 410 -3.30 16.83 -7.93
C GLY A 410 -3.89 15.84 -6.94
N PHE A 411 -3.39 14.60 -6.96
CA PHE A 411 -3.84 13.50 -6.11
C PHE A 411 -2.66 12.64 -5.65
N THR A 412 -2.81 12.02 -4.48
CA THR A 412 -1.77 11.19 -3.83
C THR A 412 -2.01 9.71 -4.13
N ALA A 413 -1.17 9.13 -5.01
CA ALA A 413 -1.28 7.74 -5.49
C ALA A 413 -0.09 7.38 -6.40
N GLY A 414 0.09 6.09 -6.75
CA GLY A 414 1.12 5.65 -7.70
C GLY A 414 2.54 5.66 -7.11
N SER A 415 2.64 5.59 -5.78
CA SER A 415 3.88 5.54 -4.97
C SER A 415 4.85 6.74 -5.05
N THR A 416 4.86 7.49 -6.15
CA THR A 416 5.85 8.55 -6.44
C THR A 416 5.50 9.92 -5.88
N THR A 417 4.28 10.15 -5.38
CA THR A 417 3.84 11.48 -4.90
C THR A 417 4.78 12.08 -3.84
N SER A 418 5.36 11.24 -2.97
CA SER A 418 6.31 11.71 -1.95
C SER A 418 7.61 12.23 -2.57
N GLU A 419 8.15 11.57 -3.59
CA GLU A 419 9.37 12.00 -4.27
C GLU A 419 9.13 13.30 -5.05
N SER A 420 8.05 13.35 -5.84
CA SER A 420 7.68 14.53 -6.64
C SER A 420 7.34 15.75 -5.76
N SER A 421 6.74 15.54 -4.58
CA SER A 421 6.52 16.61 -3.59
C SER A 421 7.83 17.10 -2.97
N CYS A 422 8.75 16.19 -2.64
CA CYS A 422 10.08 16.57 -2.14
C CYS A 422 10.84 17.39 -3.18
N GLU A 423 10.85 16.96 -4.45
CA GLU A 423 11.58 17.67 -5.50
C GLU A 423 11.00 19.07 -5.79
N ALA A 424 9.67 19.22 -5.82
CA ALA A 424 9.03 20.55 -5.95
C ALA A 424 9.41 21.50 -4.81
N VAL A 425 9.55 20.97 -3.58
CA VAL A 425 10.03 21.72 -2.42
C VAL A 425 11.53 22.01 -2.49
N ARG A 426 12.35 21.05 -2.95
CA ARG A 426 13.79 21.26 -3.19
C ARG A 426 14.03 22.39 -4.18
N LEU A 427 13.33 22.40 -5.31
CA LEU A 427 13.38 23.47 -6.31
C LEU A 427 12.95 24.82 -5.71
N SER A 428 11.87 24.86 -4.94
CA SER A 428 11.42 26.07 -4.23
C SER A 428 12.46 26.59 -3.23
N CYS A 429 13.11 25.69 -2.47
CA CYS A 429 14.19 26.03 -1.56
C CYS A 429 15.44 26.54 -2.29
N ASN A 430 15.82 25.98 -3.44
CA ASN A 430 16.98 26.43 -4.21
C ASN A 430 16.83 27.92 -4.61
N ILE A 431 15.64 28.35 -5.02
CA ILE A 431 15.34 29.76 -5.33
C ILE A 431 15.54 30.66 -4.09
N LEU A 432 15.20 30.17 -2.89
CA LEU A 432 15.45 30.91 -1.64
C LEU A 432 16.94 30.92 -1.27
N VAL A 433 17.67 29.82 -1.52
CA VAL A 433 19.13 29.74 -1.33
C VAL A 433 19.84 30.72 -2.25
N GLU A 434 19.45 30.82 -3.53
CA GLU A 434 20.01 31.79 -4.49
C GLU A 434 19.81 33.24 -4.04
N ARG A 435 18.67 33.57 -3.42
CA ARG A 435 18.40 34.91 -2.87
C ARG A 435 19.18 35.19 -1.58
N LEU A 436 19.28 34.21 -0.69
CA LEU A 436 19.79 34.40 0.67
C LEU A 436 21.31 34.20 0.80
N LYS A 437 21.91 33.34 -0.02
CA LYS A 437 23.35 33.03 0.09
C LYS A 437 24.27 34.23 -0.21
N PRO A 438 24.06 35.05 -1.25
CA PRO A 438 24.88 36.24 -1.47
C PRO A 438 24.76 37.27 -0.34
N LEU A 439 23.55 37.44 0.21
CA LEU A 439 23.31 38.30 1.36
C LEU A 439 24.06 37.79 2.59
N LYS A 440 23.97 36.49 2.89
CA LYS A 440 24.70 35.83 3.98
C LYS A 440 26.20 36.01 3.85
N GLU A 441 26.74 35.80 2.65
CA GLU A 441 28.18 35.97 2.37
C GLU A 441 28.66 37.43 2.52
N ASN A 442 27.80 38.41 2.28
CA ASN A 442 28.13 39.82 2.51
C ASN A 442 28.05 40.20 4.00
N LEU A 443 26.95 39.86 4.68
CA LEU A 443 26.81 40.06 6.13
C LEU A 443 27.92 39.36 6.91
N GLN A 444 28.37 38.19 6.46
CA GLN A 444 29.47 37.44 7.08
C GLN A 444 30.83 38.16 6.97
N LYS A 445 31.05 38.99 5.94
CA LYS A 445 32.27 39.82 5.82
C LYS A 445 32.23 41.01 6.78
N GLU A 446 31.04 41.53 7.07
CA GLU A 446 30.84 42.71 7.91
C GLU A 446 30.76 42.37 9.41
N MET A 447 30.08 41.28 9.77
CA MET A 447 29.72 40.94 11.15
C MET A 447 30.32 39.61 11.64
N GLY A 448 30.98 38.84 10.77
CA GLY A 448 31.54 37.53 11.11
C GLY A 448 30.49 36.41 11.07
N SER A 449 30.30 35.70 12.18
CA SER A 449 29.33 34.59 12.26
C SER A 449 27.89 35.08 12.06
N ILE A 450 27.11 34.40 11.22
CA ILE A 450 25.71 34.75 10.89
C ILE A 450 24.82 33.53 11.15
N ASN A 451 23.94 33.67 12.16
CA ASN A 451 22.87 32.71 12.42
C ASN A 451 21.67 32.93 11.49
N TRP A 452 20.77 31.95 11.48
CA TRP A 452 19.60 31.91 10.62
C TRP A 452 18.66 33.10 10.85
N GLU A 453 18.35 33.42 12.11
CA GLU A 453 17.42 34.49 12.50
C GLU A 453 17.91 35.85 12.03
N THR A 454 19.21 36.13 12.20
CA THR A 454 19.83 37.40 11.77
C THR A 454 19.79 37.52 10.24
N LEU A 455 20.11 36.45 9.52
CA LEU A 455 20.04 36.47 8.05
C LEU A 455 18.63 36.77 7.56
N ILE A 456 17.62 36.09 8.11
CA ILE A 456 16.22 36.25 7.69
C ILE A 456 15.68 37.64 8.06
N LEU A 457 16.03 38.17 9.24
CA LEU A 457 15.67 39.53 9.64
C LEU A 457 16.30 40.57 8.69
N GLN A 458 17.58 40.41 8.34
CA GLN A 458 18.26 41.29 7.38
C GLN A 458 17.66 41.18 5.96
N ALA A 459 17.34 39.96 5.51
CA ALA A 459 16.66 39.73 4.24
C ALA A 459 15.30 40.44 4.19
N TYR A 460 14.52 40.37 5.28
CA TYR A 460 13.24 41.07 5.42
C TYR A 460 13.43 42.60 5.39
N MET A 461 14.39 43.14 6.15
CA MET A 461 14.71 44.57 6.14
C MET A 461 15.18 45.09 4.77
N GLN A 462 15.82 44.25 3.96
CA GLN A 462 16.26 44.54 2.59
C GLN A 462 15.21 44.20 1.52
N ALA A 463 13.96 43.95 1.91
CA ALA A 463 12.84 43.62 1.03
C ALA A 463 13.08 42.40 0.09
N VAL A 464 13.92 41.46 0.51
CA VAL A 464 14.13 40.19 -0.20
C VAL A 464 12.83 39.38 -0.15
N ASN A 465 12.38 38.88 -1.30
CA ASN A 465 11.22 38.00 -1.34
C ASN A 465 11.55 36.64 -0.69
N LEU A 466 11.01 36.41 0.50
CA LEU A 466 11.19 35.19 1.30
C LEU A 466 10.17 34.07 0.97
N SER A 467 9.42 34.19 -0.12
CA SER A 467 8.53 33.14 -0.62
C SER A 467 8.90 32.69 -2.03
N ALA A 468 8.89 31.37 -2.26
CA ALA A 468 9.14 30.77 -3.56
C ALA A 468 8.19 29.58 -3.79
N SER A 469 7.80 29.39 -5.05
CA SER A 469 6.99 28.26 -5.50
C SER A 469 7.60 27.68 -6.77
N SER A 470 7.49 26.38 -6.96
CA SER A 470 7.96 25.67 -8.15
C SER A 470 6.99 24.58 -8.56
N PHE A 471 6.96 24.30 -9.86
CA PHE A 471 6.25 23.17 -10.42
C PHE A 471 7.28 22.18 -10.94
N TYR A 472 7.48 21.09 -10.20
CA TYR A 472 8.36 20.01 -10.65
C TYR A 472 7.74 19.32 -11.87
N VAL A 473 8.52 19.12 -12.92
CA VAL A 473 8.18 18.31 -14.09
C VAL A 473 9.32 17.31 -14.28
N PRO A 474 9.08 15.99 -14.19
CA PRO A 474 10.13 15.00 -14.44
C PRO A 474 10.58 15.06 -15.91
N SER A 475 11.88 14.89 -16.16
CA SER A 475 12.39 14.71 -17.53
C SER A 475 11.87 13.39 -18.11
N MET A 476 11.95 13.22 -19.44
CA MET A 476 11.54 11.98 -20.10
C MET A 476 12.27 10.75 -19.53
N SER A 477 13.57 10.88 -19.20
CA SER A 477 14.39 9.82 -18.62
C SER A 477 14.11 9.52 -17.13
N SER A 478 13.48 10.45 -16.40
CA SER A 478 13.10 10.28 -14.99
C SER A 478 11.63 9.94 -14.79
N MET A 479 10.79 10.22 -15.79
CA MET A 479 9.33 10.12 -15.72
C MET A 479 8.85 8.72 -15.37
N SER A 480 9.59 7.68 -15.78
CA SER A 480 9.26 6.29 -15.46
C SER A 480 10.50 5.49 -15.11
N TYR A 481 10.38 4.60 -14.13
CA TYR A 481 11.49 3.75 -13.71
C TYR A 481 11.02 2.42 -13.13
N LEU A 482 11.93 1.44 -13.08
CA LEU A 482 11.68 0.15 -12.44
C LEU A 482 12.16 0.10 -10.98
N ASN A 483 11.39 -0.61 -10.16
CA ASN A 483 11.73 -1.01 -8.80
C ASN A 483 11.90 -2.52 -8.73
N TYR A 484 12.79 -2.96 -7.84
CA TYR A 484 13.18 -4.36 -7.72
C TYR A 484 13.15 -4.81 -6.26
N GLY A 485 12.93 -6.11 -6.08
CA GLY A 485 12.97 -6.75 -4.77
C GLY A 485 12.74 -8.25 -4.90
N ALA A 486 12.97 -8.98 -3.83
CA ALA A 486 12.57 -10.37 -3.71
C ALA A 486 12.18 -10.68 -2.26
N ALA A 487 11.34 -11.70 -2.10
CA ALA A 487 10.97 -12.23 -0.80
C ALA A 487 11.02 -13.75 -0.78
N ILE A 488 11.56 -14.30 0.31
CA ILE A 488 11.40 -15.70 0.70
C ILE A 488 10.34 -15.74 1.80
N SER A 489 9.45 -16.72 1.75
CA SER A 489 8.55 -17.02 2.87
C SER A 489 8.48 -18.52 3.12
N GLU A 490 8.43 -18.90 4.40
CA GLU A 490 8.22 -20.27 4.88
C GLU A 490 6.95 -20.33 5.73
N VAL A 491 6.12 -21.33 5.48
CA VAL A 491 4.85 -21.56 6.19
C VAL A 491 4.76 -22.99 6.69
N GLU A 492 3.96 -23.21 7.73
CA GLU A 492 3.56 -24.53 8.23
C GLU A 492 2.03 -24.64 8.21
N ILE A 493 1.51 -25.67 7.53
CA ILE A 493 0.09 -26.00 7.47
C ILE A 493 -0.17 -27.18 8.40
N ASP A 494 -1.15 -27.04 9.29
CA ASP A 494 -1.73 -28.17 10.03
C ASP A 494 -2.85 -28.82 9.19
N LEU A 495 -2.68 -30.11 8.88
CA LEU A 495 -3.57 -30.83 7.97
C LEU A 495 -4.91 -31.20 8.63
N LEU A 496 -5.03 -31.13 9.96
CA LEU A 496 -6.25 -31.49 10.68
C LEU A 496 -7.30 -30.36 10.57
N ASN A 497 -6.88 -29.10 10.74
CA ASN A 497 -7.77 -27.93 10.74
C ASN A 497 -7.58 -26.98 9.53
N GLY A 498 -6.45 -27.05 8.81
CA GLY A 498 -6.08 -26.13 7.72
C GLY A 498 -5.40 -24.83 8.16
N GLU A 499 -5.06 -24.68 9.44
CA GLU A 499 -4.36 -23.52 9.97
C GLU A 499 -3.03 -23.36 9.24
N THR A 500 -2.77 -22.17 8.69
CA THR A 500 -1.49 -21.83 8.07
C THR A 500 -0.76 -20.85 8.96
N ARG A 501 0.42 -21.26 9.46
CA ARG A 501 1.31 -20.44 10.28
C ARG A 501 2.44 -19.89 9.43
N PHE A 502 2.61 -18.58 9.45
CA PHE A 502 3.69 -17.88 8.73
C PHE A 502 4.94 -17.89 9.60
N LEU A 503 5.91 -18.75 9.29
CA LEU A 503 7.05 -18.99 10.17
C LEU A 503 8.12 -17.91 10.02
N GLN A 504 8.57 -17.68 8.79
CA GLN A 504 9.61 -16.69 8.52
C GLN A 504 9.44 -16.10 7.13
N THR A 505 9.56 -14.78 7.04
CA THR A 505 9.66 -14.02 5.80
C THR A 505 10.95 -13.21 5.80
N ASP A 506 11.67 -13.24 4.68
CA ASP A 506 12.90 -12.50 4.45
C ASP A 506 12.74 -11.66 3.16
N ILE A 507 12.97 -10.35 3.24
CA ILE A 507 12.83 -9.41 2.13
C ILE A 507 14.13 -8.63 1.92
N ILE A 508 14.60 -8.57 0.67
CA ILE A 508 15.51 -7.51 0.21
C ILE A 508 14.75 -6.68 -0.83
N TYR A 509 14.69 -5.36 -0.61
CA TYR A 509 13.97 -4.43 -1.48
C TYR A 509 14.82 -3.19 -1.82
N ASP A 510 14.82 -2.78 -3.09
CA ASP A 510 15.63 -1.68 -3.59
C ASP A 510 14.89 -0.33 -3.54
N CYS A 511 15.27 0.50 -2.57
CA CYS A 511 14.75 1.86 -2.40
C CYS A 511 15.61 2.93 -3.11
N GLY A 512 16.63 2.55 -3.86
CA GLY A 512 17.70 3.49 -4.23
C GLY A 512 18.29 4.16 -2.99
N GLN A 513 18.68 5.42 -3.11
CA GLN A 513 19.04 6.24 -1.96
C GLN A 513 17.76 6.72 -1.24
N SER A 514 17.31 5.91 -0.28
CA SER A 514 16.12 6.17 0.53
C SER A 514 16.15 7.56 1.19
N LEU A 515 15.10 8.35 0.95
CA LEU A 515 14.91 9.68 1.55
C LEU A 515 14.67 9.61 3.07
N ASN A 516 14.13 8.51 3.57
CA ASN A 516 13.96 8.25 4.99
C ASN A 516 13.84 6.72 5.23
N PRO A 517 14.93 6.04 5.63
CA PRO A 517 14.94 4.58 5.76
C PRO A 517 13.91 4.03 6.75
N ALA A 518 13.59 4.75 7.83
CA ALA A 518 12.59 4.29 8.80
C ALA A 518 11.16 4.35 8.25
N VAL A 519 10.85 5.37 7.44
CA VAL A 519 9.56 5.46 6.72
C VAL A 519 9.48 4.41 5.63
N ASP A 520 10.56 4.23 4.86
CA ASP A 520 10.58 3.25 3.75
C ASP A 520 10.52 1.80 4.26
N LEU A 521 11.18 1.49 5.37
CA LEU A 521 11.08 0.17 6.03
C LEU A 521 9.63 -0.12 6.46
N GLY A 522 8.98 0.81 7.16
CA GLY A 522 7.59 0.66 7.58
C GLY A 522 6.60 0.60 6.40
N GLN A 523 6.92 1.23 5.26
CA GLN A 523 6.14 1.04 4.03
C GLN A 523 6.31 -0.36 3.45
N ILE A 524 7.52 -0.93 3.45
CA ILE A 524 7.77 -2.30 2.99
C ILE A 524 7.03 -3.32 3.86
N GLU A 525 7.18 -3.22 5.19
CA GLU A 525 6.52 -4.09 6.16
C GLU A 525 4.99 -4.00 6.04
N GLY A 526 4.43 -2.79 6.05
CA GLY A 526 2.99 -2.57 5.96
C GLY A 526 2.39 -2.98 4.61
N ALA A 527 3.11 -2.76 3.50
CA ALA A 527 2.69 -3.23 2.17
C ALA A 527 2.65 -4.75 2.11
N PHE A 528 3.68 -5.43 2.61
CA PHE A 528 3.77 -6.89 2.62
C PHE A 528 2.67 -7.51 3.49
N VAL A 529 2.42 -6.97 4.69
CA VAL A 529 1.34 -7.48 5.57
C VAL A 529 -0.04 -7.26 4.93
N GLN A 530 -0.28 -6.12 4.27
CA GLN A 530 -1.51 -5.91 3.49
C GLN A 530 -1.63 -6.91 2.32
N GLY A 531 -0.52 -7.29 1.71
CA GLY A 531 -0.46 -8.36 0.71
C GLY A 531 -0.76 -9.75 1.31
N LEU A 532 -0.24 -10.06 2.49
CA LEU A 532 -0.52 -11.30 3.24
C LEU A 532 -2.02 -11.42 3.50
N GLY A 533 -2.65 -10.33 3.95
CA GLY A 533 -4.10 -10.23 4.10
C GLY A 533 -4.84 -10.59 2.81
N TYR A 534 -4.54 -9.88 1.72
CA TYR A 534 -5.12 -10.17 0.39
C TYR A 534 -4.91 -11.63 -0.08
N PHE A 535 -3.74 -12.22 0.15
CA PHE A 535 -3.43 -13.57 -0.32
C PHE A 535 -3.98 -14.70 0.56
N MET A 536 -4.21 -14.47 1.85
CA MET A 536 -4.45 -15.55 2.82
C MET A 536 -5.72 -15.39 3.68
N LEU A 537 -6.23 -14.17 3.89
CA LEU A 537 -7.23 -13.87 4.95
C LEU A 537 -8.46 -13.08 4.45
N GLU A 538 -8.25 -12.07 3.62
CA GLU A 538 -9.23 -11.03 3.31
C GLU A 538 -10.21 -11.45 2.20
N GLN A 539 -11.31 -12.10 2.59
CA GLN A 539 -12.38 -12.54 1.68
C GLN A 539 -13.50 -11.49 1.61
N TYR A 540 -13.83 -11.02 0.39
CA TYR A 540 -14.92 -10.07 0.13
C TYR A 540 -15.86 -10.65 -0.94
N GLU A 541 -17.03 -11.11 -0.51
CA GLU A 541 -17.98 -11.84 -1.33
C GLU A 541 -19.31 -11.11 -1.47
N THR A 542 -20.00 -11.42 -2.56
CA THR A 542 -21.39 -11.07 -2.78
C THR A 542 -22.22 -12.32 -2.97
N ASN A 543 -23.41 -12.37 -2.37
CA ASN A 543 -24.32 -13.49 -2.54
C ASN A 543 -25.00 -13.46 -3.93
N LEU A 544 -25.89 -14.42 -4.21
CA LEU A 544 -26.65 -14.50 -5.48
C LEU A 544 -27.57 -13.28 -5.72
N ASP A 545 -27.97 -12.56 -4.67
CA ASP A 545 -28.71 -11.29 -4.77
C ASP A 545 -27.79 -10.06 -4.95
N GLY A 546 -26.48 -10.26 -5.10
CA GLY A 546 -25.48 -9.19 -5.19
C GLY A 546 -25.21 -8.44 -3.87
N LEU A 547 -25.73 -8.92 -2.73
CA LEU A 547 -25.51 -8.34 -1.42
C LEU A 547 -24.12 -8.71 -0.89
N VAL A 548 -23.40 -7.72 -0.35
CA VAL A 548 -22.10 -7.91 0.30
C VAL A 548 -22.26 -8.73 1.59
N LEU A 549 -21.48 -9.80 1.73
CA LEU A 549 -21.54 -10.72 2.88
C LEU A 549 -20.57 -10.33 4.01
N GLN A 550 -19.40 -9.79 3.67
CA GLN A 550 -18.37 -9.35 4.61
C GLN A 550 -18.42 -7.82 4.73
N ASP A 551 -19.25 -7.35 5.66
CA ASP A 551 -19.63 -5.94 5.86
C ASP A 551 -19.19 -5.36 7.22
N GLY A 552 -18.17 -5.95 7.85
CA GLY A 552 -17.60 -5.44 9.10
C GLY A 552 -16.37 -6.21 9.57
N THR A 553 -15.77 -5.78 10.69
CA THR A 553 -14.59 -6.43 11.28
C THR A 553 -14.88 -7.81 11.88
N TRP A 554 -16.16 -8.16 12.08
CA TRP A 554 -16.58 -9.47 12.56
C TRP A 554 -16.48 -10.56 11.49
N ASN A 555 -16.73 -10.23 10.22
CA ASN A 555 -16.77 -11.15 9.07
C ASN A 555 -15.66 -10.90 8.04
N TYR A 556 -15.05 -9.71 8.00
CA TYR A 556 -13.85 -9.40 7.20
C TYR A 556 -12.59 -9.41 8.10
N LYS A 557 -11.62 -10.27 7.77
CA LYS A 557 -10.43 -10.50 8.58
C LYS A 557 -9.17 -9.97 7.90
N ILE A 558 -8.79 -8.75 8.30
CA ILE A 558 -7.45 -8.21 8.07
C ILE A 558 -6.41 -8.94 8.93
N PRO A 559 -5.11 -8.88 8.58
CA PRO A 559 -4.04 -9.39 9.43
C PRO A 559 -4.02 -8.78 10.84
N THR A 560 -3.70 -9.61 11.83
CA THR A 560 -3.50 -9.26 13.23
C THR A 560 -2.09 -9.66 13.69
N ILE A 561 -1.71 -9.31 14.93
CA ILE A 561 -0.34 -9.53 15.46
C ILE A 561 0.07 -11.02 15.51
N ASP A 562 -0.91 -11.92 15.55
CA ASP A 562 -0.76 -13.38 15.54
C ASP A 562 -0.79 -13.98 14.11
N THR A 563 -1.07 -13.18 13.08
CA THR A 563 -1.11 -13.61 11.67
C THR A 563 -0.05 -12.92 10.79
N ILE A 564 0.96 -12.28 11.38
CA ILE A 564 2.17 -11.84 10.67
C ILE A 564 3.26 -12.94 10.76
N PRO A 565 4.32 -12.90 9.93
CA PRO A 565 5.43 -13.84 10.04
C PRO A 565 6.09 -13.78 11.42
N LEU A 566 6.27 -14.93 12.08
CA LEU A 566 6.85 -15.01 13.43
C LEU A 566 8.28 -14.45 13.47
N GLN A 567 9.05 -14.67 12.40
CA GLN A 567 10.27 -13.94 12.10
C GLN A 567 10.08 -13.15 10.80
N PHE A 568 10.15 -11.82 10.89
CA PHE A 568 10.00 -10.94 9.73
C PHE A 568 11.26 -10.08 9.57
N ASN A 569 12.10 -10.45 8.59
CA ASN A 569 13.37 -9.78 8.32
C ASN A 569 13.22 -8.94 7.05
N VAL A 570 13.48 -7.63 7.13
CA VAL A 570 13.41 -6.72 5.98
C VAL A 570 14.71 -5.92 5.88
N GLN A 571 15.35 -5.97 4.73
CA GLN A 571 16.57 -5.25 4.39
C GLN A 571 16.31 -4.33 3.19
N ILE A 572 16.73 -3.06 3.32
CA ILE A 572 16.74 -2.10 2.22
C ILE A 572 18.07 -2.20 1.50
N LEU A 573 18.05 -2.53 0.21
CA LEU A 573 19.18 -2.29 -0.68
C LEU A 573 19.20 -0.81 -1.05
N ASN A 574 20.28 -0.11 -0.65
CA ASN A 574 20.47 1.29 -0.96
C ASN A 574 21.34 1.43 -2.22
N SER A 575 20.71 1.37 -3.40
CA SER A 575 21.42 1.50 -4.68
C SER A 575 21.70 2.98 -5.01
N GLY A 576 22.98 3.30 -5.27
CA GLY A 576 23.51 4.66 -5.07
C GLY A 576 23.74 5.54 -6.31
N HIS A 577 23.29 5.16 -7.51
CA HIS A 577 23.72 5.81 -8.77
C HIS A 577 22.59 6.18 -9.74
N HIS A 578 21.44 6.59 -9.23
CA HIS A 578 20.30 7.03 -10.05
C HIS A 578 20.30 8.54 -10.30
N GLN A 579 21.29 9.03 -11.07
CA GLN A 579 21.57 10.47 -11.25
C GLN A 579 20.37 11.32 -11.70
N HIS A 580 19.40 10.72 -12.39
CA HIS A 580 18.21 11.41 -12.90
C HIS A 580 17.01 11.37 -11.93
N ARG A 581 17.08 10.61 -10.84
CA ARG A 581 15.98 10.47 -9.84
C ARG A 581 16.19 11.45 -8.67
N VAL A 582 15.10 11.72 -7.94
CA VAL A 582 15.09 12.67 -6.80
C VAL A 582 16.05 12.19 -5.71
N LEU A 583 17.25 12.81 -5.62
CA LEU A 583 18.37 12.35 -4.78
C LEU A 583 18.64 10.84 -4.91
N SER A 584 18.57 10.27 -6.11
CA SER A 584 18.71 8.84 -6.38
C SER A 584 17.69 7.89 -5.71
N SER A 585 16.54 8.39 -5.21
CA SER A 585 15.56 7.55 -4.53
C SER A 585 14.73 6.64 -5.47
N LYS A 586 14.09 5.63 -4.88
CA LYS A 586 12.96 4.88 -5.45
C LYS A 586 11.83 4.80 -4.43
N ALA A 587 10.59 4.79 -4.91
CA ALA A 587 9.41 4.71 -4.05
C ALA A 587 9.21 3.32 -3.41
N SER A 588 8.72 3.30 -2.16
CA SER A 588 8.54 2.11 -1.32
C SER A 588 7.07 1.71 -1.10
N GLY A 589 6.12 2.47 -1.66
CA GLY A 589 4.69 2.35 -1.38
C GLY A 589 4.08 1.02 -1.83
N GLU A 590 3.66 0.93 -3.08
CA GLU A 590 2.93 -0.22 -3.64
C GLU A 590 3.80 -1.45 -3.94
N PRO A 591 5.06 -1.34 -4.42
CA PRO A 591 5.87 -2.48 -4.85
C PRO A 591 5.96 -3.66 -3.86
N PRO A 592 6.18 -3.46 -2.53
CA PRO A 592 6.43 -4.60 -1.65
C PRO A 592 5.17 -5.41 -1.30
N LEU A 593 3.97 -4.92 -1.64
CA LEU A 593 2.73 -5.68 -1.50
C LEU A 593 2.72 -6.91 -2.42
N LEU A 594 3.34 -6.80 -3.60
CA LEU A 594 3.45 -7.90 -4.58
C LEU A 594 4.30 -9.07 -4.05
N LEU A 595 5.23 -8.80 -3.13
CA LEU A 595 6.14 -9.80 -2.57
C LEU A 595 5.43 -10.81 -1.65
N ALA A 596 4.26 -10.46 -1.10
CA ALA A 596 3.44 -11.35 -0.29
C ALA A 596 2.92 -12.58 -1.06
N ALA A 597 3.00 -12.58 -2.40
CA ALA A 597 2.78 -13.78 -3.21
C ALA A 597 3.74 -14.94 -2.84
N SER A 598 4.90 -14.65 -2.21
CA SER A 598 5.79 -15.67 -1.63
C SER A 598 5.08 -16.55 -0.58
N ILE A 599 4.22 -15.97 0.27
CA ILE A 599 3.44 -16.72 1.28
C ILE A 599 2.42 -17.64 0.60
N HIS A 600 1.72 -17.14 -0.42
CA HIS A 600 0.77 -17.93 -1.19
C HIS A 600 1.47 -19.11 -1.90
N CYS A 601 2.62 -18.87 -2.53
CA CYS A 601 3.40 -19.91 -3.21
C CYS A 601 4.01 -20.91 -2.21
N ALA A 602 4.45 -20.46 -1.03
CA ALA A 602 4.90 -21.35 0.05
C ALA A 602 3.75 -22.22 0.58
N THR A 603 2.54 -21.66 0.74
CA THR A 603 1.33 -22.40 1.10
C THR A 603 1.00 -23.45 0.05
N ARG A 604 1.05 -23.10 -1.24
CA ARG A 604 0.88 -24.03 -2.36
C ARG A 604 1.90 -25.17 -2.32
N ALA A 605 3.17 -24.89 -2.00
CA ALA A 605 4.21 -25.92 -1.84
C ALA A 605 3.89 -26.89 -0.68
N ALA A 606 3.45 -26.38 0.47
CA ALA A 606 3.02 -27.20 1.60
C ALA A 606 1.78 -28.07 1.27
N VAL A 607 0.78 -27.50 0.58
CA VAL A 607 -0.41 -28.25 0.09
C VAL A 607 0.00 -29.34 -0.91
N LYS A 608 0.98 -29.10 -1.79
CA LYS A 608 1.51 -30.12 -2.72
C LYS A 608 2.10 -31.32 -1.98
N GLU A 609 2.86 -31.08 -0.90
CA GLU A 609 3.40 -32.17 -0.06
C GLU A 609 2.32 -32.88 0.78
N ALA A 610 1.25 -32.17 1.17
CA ALA A 610 0.08 -32.79 1.78
C ALA A 610 -0.63 -33.74 0.81
N ARG A 611 -0.91 -33.27 -0.42
CA ARG A 611 -1.55 -34.06 -1.50
C ARG A 611 -0.72 -35.30 -1.86
N LYS A 612 0.60 -35.17 -2.05
CA LYS A 612 1.51 -36.32 -2.24
C LYS A 612 1.37 -37.36 -1.13
N GLN A 613 1.27 -36.93 0.13
CA GLN A 613 1.11 -37.85 1.25
C GLN A 613 -0.26 -38.56 1.23
N LEU A 614 -1.35 -37.87 0.88
CA LEU A 614 -2.68 -38.51 0.71
C LEU A 614 -2.63 -39.60 -0.36
N LEU A 615 -1.95 -39.34 -1.47
CA LEU A 615 -1.78 -40.32 -2.57
C LEU A 615 -0.89 -41.50 -2.18
N SER A 616 -0.02 -41.35 -1.16
CA SER A 616 0.68 -42.50 -0.58
C SER A 616 -0.23 -43.42 0.27
N TRP A 617 -1.45 -42.96 0.59
CA TRP A 617 -2.43 -43.67 1.40
C TRP A 617 -3.59 -44.27 0.60
N SER A 618 -4.07 -43.55 -0.41
CA SER A 618 -5.02 -44.07 -1.40
C SER A 618 -4.27 -44.49 -2.66
N ASN A 619 -4.33 -45.77 -3.05
CA ASN A 619 -3.76 -46.33 -4.30
C ASN A 619 -4.50 -45.79 -5.55
N GLN A 620 -4.59 -44.47 -5.70
CA GLN A 620 -5.26 -43.74 -6.76
C GLN A 620 -4.26 -42.76 -7.36
N GLU A 621 -4.24 -42.67 -8.69
CA GLU A 621 -3.60 -41.58 -9.38
C GLU A 621 -4.56 -40.38 -9.35
N GLU A 622 -4.14 -39.28 -8.71
CA GLU A 622 -4.83 -38.00 -8.73
C GLU A 622 -3.91 -36.97 -9.38
N ASP A 623 -4.49 -35.95 -10.03
CA ASP A 623 -3.69 -34.97 -10.76
C ASP A 623 -2.76 -34.20 -9.81
N SER A 624 -1.49 -34.10 -10.23
CA SER A 624 -0.45 -33.32 -9.58
C SER A 624 -0.72 -31.81 -9.65
N ILE A 625 -1.54 -31.40 -10.62
CA ILE A 625 -1.96 -30.01 -10.84
C ILE A 625 -3.23 -29.73 -10.02
N PHE A 626 -3.20 -28.64 -9.25
CA PHE A 626 -4.36 -28.12 -8.54
C PHE A 626 -4.34 -26.60 -8.54
N GLN A 627 -5.50 -25.99 -8.34
CA GLN A 627 -5.66 -24.54 -8.20
C GLN A 627 -5.74 -24.18 -6.71
N LEU A 628 -4.93 -23.21 -6.29
CA LEU A 628 -5.05 -22.56 -4.99
C LEU A 628 -5.58 -21.16 -5.29
N GLU A 629 -6.81 -20.90 -4.86
CA GLU A 629 -7.49 -19.62 -5.06
C GLU A 629 -6.98 -18.55 -4.10
N VAL A 630 -7.21 -17.29 -4.46
CA VAL A 630 -6.90 -16.12 -3.63
C VAL A 630 -8.21 -15.50 -3.13
N PRO A 631 -8.41 -15.33 -1.79
CA PRO A 631 -7.49 -15.70 -0.71
C PRO A 631 -7.46 -17.21 -0.40
N ALA A 632 -6.27 -17.72 -0.08
CA ALA A 632 -6.02 -19.09 0.35
C ALA A 632 -6.37 -19.28 1.84
N THR A 633 -7.65 -19.07 2.18
CA THR A 633 -8.14 -19.13 3.57
C THR A 633 -8.06 -20.53 4.17
N MET A 634 -8.10 -20.62 5.51
CA MET A 634 -8.05 -21.88 6.26
C MET A 634 -9.02 -22.97 5.72
N PRO A 635 -10.29 -22.69 5.38
CA PRO A 635 -11.18 -23.69 4.76
C PRO A 635 -10.72 -24.15 3.36
N VAL A 636 -10.20 -23.24 2.53
CA VAL A 636 -9.68 -23.56 1.19
C VAL A 636 -8.45 -24.47 1.29
N VAL A 637 -7.52 -24.13 2.19
CA VAL A 637 -6.35 -24.95 2.48
C VAL A 637 -6.75 -26.33 3.02
N LYS A 638 -7.67 -26.39 4.00
CA LYS A 638 -8.16 -27.67 4.55
C LYS A 638 -8.82 -28.55 3.49
N ALA A 639 -9.60 -27.97 2.57
CA ALA A 639 -10.21 -28.73 1.48
C ALA A 639 -9.16 -29.35 0.54
N LEU A 640 -8.14 -28.59 0.13
CA LEU A 640 -7.06 -29.07 -0.74
C LEU A 640 -6.12 -30.08 -0.04
N CYS A 641 -5.99 -29.99 1.28
CA CYS A 641 -5.28 -30.95 2.14
C CYS A 641 -6.13 -32.17 2.57
N GLY A 642 -7.33 -32.33 2.00
CA GLY A 642 -8.24 -33.45 2.26
C GLY A 642 -9.07 -33.27 3.54
N LEU A 643 -10.40 -33.23 3.39
CA LEU A 643 -11.33 -33.21 4.53
C LEU A 643 -11.33 -34.56 5.28
N ASP A 644 -11.20 -35.65 4.54
CA ASP A 644 -11.21 -37.06 4.96
C ASP A 644 -9.82 -37.63 5.25
N ASN A 645 -8.79 -36.78 5.38
CA ASN A 645 -7.40 -37.21 5.44
C ASN A 645 -7.06 -38.14 6.62
N VAL A 646 -7.70 -37.95 7.78
CA VAL A 646 -7.60 -38.86 8.93
C VAL A 646 -8.21 -40.23 8.61
N GLU A 647 -9.36 -40.26 7.95
CA GLU A 647 -10.04 -41.51 7.58
C GLU A 647 -9.22 -42.31 6.54
N ARG A 648 -8.65 -41.63 5.53
CA ARG A 648 -7.73 -42.25 4.56
C ARG A 648 -6.51 -42.87 5.23
N TYR A 649 -5.87 -42.13 6.15
CA TYR A 649 -4.72 -42.64 6.91
C TYR A 649 -5.07 -43.89 7.73
N LEU A 650 -6.21 -43.87 8.43
CA LEU A 650 -6.66 -45.01 9.24
C LEU A 650 -6.95 -46.24 8.37
N LYS A 651 -7.68 -46.08 7.26
CA LYS A 651 -7.94 -47.16 6.28
C LYS A 651 -6.64 -47.75 5.73
N TRP A 652 -5.70 -46.90 5.31
CA TRP A 652 -4.38 -47.33 4.82
C TRP A 652 -3.56 -48.08 5.87
N LYS A 653 -3.60 -47.62 7.13
CA LYS A 653 -2.86 -48.23 8.24
C LYS A 653 -3.45 -49.59 8.62
N MET A 654 -4.78 -49.71 8.63
CA MET A 654 -5.50 -50.97 8.86
C MET A 654 -5.35 -51.95 7.68
N GLY A 655 -5.19 -51.46 6.45
CA GLY A 655 -4.88 -52.29 5.28
C GLY A 655 -3.43 -52.79 5.21
N ARG A 656 -2.60 -52.49 6.22
CA ARG A 656 -1.20 -52.94 6.35
C ARG A 656 -0.95 -53.84 7.56
N THR A 657 -1.99 -54.09 8.38
CA THR A 657 -2.01 -55.06 9.48
C THR A 657 -2.78 -56.30 9.07
#